data_AF-A0A3A9W6P0-F1
#
_entry.id   AF-A0A3A9W6P0-F1
#
_cell.length_a   1.000
_cell.length_b   1.000
_cell.length_c   1.000
_cell.angle_alpha   90.00
_cell.angle_beta   90.00
_cell.angle_gamma   90.00
#
_symmetry.space_group_name_H-M   'P 1'
#
loop_
_entity.id
_entity.type
_entity.pdbx_description
1 polymer ?
#
loop_
_entity_poly.entity_id
_entity_poly.type
_entity_poly.pdbx_seq_one_letter_code
_entity_poly.pdbx_strand_id
1 'polypeptide(L)'
;MDISILNATVLNAIEEPCPATNLIGYYFPNENQQNTLFSVDGRLNQSFRDGSFVQSGDAVGTLASAAAFQLVVEEEATVRPGFGGADNPDIPMAIADLAVSGVTNLSSFRGSATVQSGGVFSYSISAIKELIFTEIETAATRMVVTLPTEETVIRNAIDTVVNRALTVIWALHGPVAYRESLRPGLGWIAVDAENDQPSRPVNVPAADWATRDLVVGVTHNGTPVNCRTRYAIAGGDDTAPLINILDNLPATDVPPEIPDDAIVVVFMHGHSSNIEEGYTFYEHLVNSEASCLVRPLVMIAFDYPSNGYSQYFDHDVISPLDTTTRFVPDRPLDRRFGILEYYEAFTVSFIEGLDRMMVAYGRPGILNRIAAVMGGSMGGNLALRLSEKLVTNPEWLTATVSWSPASSYGSFGRKDYFIPSPGEHIDIIGKEAIERTRIRSTETENNEARQNFIALQLAGERIINDGTPGFEAVTRLISVLAQPLLAALVGGVVPFIPFVGGLVAPLAAGLTGSTVFGSSIFEGVANIVVIKQSDTWLSELKPECRPGWDATVASRAALAHLLEIYSADRRRMHWRVAYEQLLFSHQDEIAASRGVPCYEASTVPTLLIGGENDVVDDQTGFNIYKGVQFLAPRMINNPGRAVYAADTGHSMHVERPNFLAAEIHKFICKQYAHTVTAVRREEGRITELYFGPMFKTVSAADALEDIKYNRVQYYVAGADGARTSIYVKRYLTTLPDETTDNNLRSLPESTLPAPPPGESVGTAGLGNSFQVTHIRIRGSRRTPWESWVSYLCNDALGIQMPIQRAELDIEHGHRRYYIRTAEGETDLRLVEYMTTYPNYDTEDNLSSLPDIEE
;
A
#
# COMPACT_ATOMS: atom_id res chain seq x y z
N MET A 1 -23.67 11.70 -27.74
CA MET A 1 -23.60 10.91 -26.51
C MET A 1 -22.93 9.60 -26.87
N ASP A 2 -21.67 9.37 -26.48
CA ASP A 2 -21.22 7.97 -26.41
C ASP A 2 -21.94 7.37 -25.23
N ILE A 3 -22.87 6.48 -25.53
CA ILE A 3 -23.08 5.37 -24.64
C ILE A 3 -21.89 4.45 -24.93
N SER A 4 -20.68 4.81 -24.49
CA SER A 4 -19.65 3.81 -24.26
C SER A 4 -20.13 3.03 -23.05
N ILE A 5 -21.11 2.16 -23.27
CA ILE A 5 -21.39 1.00 -22.44
C ILE A 5 -20.00 0.43 -22.13
N LEU A 6 -19.69 0.19 -20.86
CA LEU A 6 -18.47 -0.52 -20.52
C LEU A 6 -18.43 -1.78 -21.39
N ASN A 7 -17.54 -1.80 -22.39
CA ASN A 7 -17.43 -2.93 -23.30
C ASN A 7 -16.81 -4.07 -22.50
N ALA A 8 -17.70 -4.90 -21.95
CA ALA A 8 -17.36 -6.12 -21.28
C ALA A 8 -16.60 -7.01 -22.25
N THR A 9 -15.29 -7.14 -22.04
CA THR A 9 -14.46 -8.06 -22.81
C THR A 9 -14.12 -9.22 -21.88
N VAL A 10 -14.60 -10.42 -22.22
CA VAL A 10 -14.08 -11.66 -21.64
C VAL A 10 -12.76 -11.94 -22.36
N LEU A 11 -11.65 -11.93 -21.63
CA LEU A 11 -10.32 -12.20 -22.18
C LEU A 11 -9.91 -13.63 -21.81
N ASN A 12 -9.61 -14.43 -22.84
CA ASN A 12 -9.15 -15.81 -22.68
C ASN A 12 -7.82 -15.89 -21.92
N ALA A 13 -7.53 -17.08 -21.36
CA ALA A 13 -6.35 -17.36 -20.55
C ALA A 13 -5.02 -17.04 -21.26
N ILE A 14 -4.37 -15.94 -20.87
CA ILE A 14 -2.91 -15.82 -20.89
C ILE A 14 -2.38 -16.87 -19.91
N GLU A 15 -1.54 -17.79 -20.40
CA GLU A 15 -0.75 -18.69 -19.55
C GLU A 15 0.19 -17.84 -18.69
N GLU A 16 -0.05 -17.83 -17.39
CA GLU A 16 0.87 -17.24 -16.40
C GLU A 16 1.38 -18.35 -15.49
N PRO A 17 2.65 -18.29 -15.05
CA PRO A 17 3.20 -19.29 -14.15
C PRO A 17 2.38 -19.33 -12.86
N CYS A 18 2.18 -20.54 -12.34
CA CYS A 18 1.49 -20.73 -11.09
C CYS A 18 2.24 -20.06 -9.94
N PRO A 19 1.52 -19.50 -8.94
CA PRO A 19 2.14 -18.99 -7.73
C PRO A 19 2.98 -20.07 -7.07
N ALA A 20 4.23 -19.77 -6.75
CA ALA A 20 5.11 -20.68 -6.04
C ALA A 20 5.01 -20.42 -4.53
N THR A 21 4.77 -21.48 -3.74
CA THR A 21 4.89 -21.41 -2.28
C THR A 21 6.30 -21.82 -1.87
N ASN A 22 7.02 -20.95 -1.19
CA ASN A 22 8.29 -21.29 -0.57
C ASN A 22 8.44 -20.56 0.77
N LEU A 23 9.40 -21.02 1.58
CA LEU A 23 9.76 -20.38 2.86
C LEU A 23 11.02 -19.52 2.73
N ILE A 24 11.36 -19.04 1.52
CA ILE A 24 12.52 -18.16 1.33
C ILE A 24 12.23 -16.85 2.06
N GLY A 25 13.19 -16.39 2.86
CA GLY A 25 13.04 -15.19 3.68
C GLY A 25 12.27 -15.39 4.99
N TYR A 26 11.75 -16.59 5.27
CA TYR A 26 11.16 -16.91 6.58
C TYR A 26 12.24 -17.44 7.52
N TYR A 27 12.20 -16.95 8.77
CA TYR A 27 13.09 -17.38 9.83
C TYR A 27 12.25 -17.98 10.96
N PHE A 28 12.51 -19.24 11.31
CA PHE A 28 11.81 -19.94 12.38
C PHE A 28 12.76 -20.14 13.56
N PRO A 29 12.24 -20.11 14.81
CA PRO A 29 13.06 -20.46 15.95
C PRO A 29 13.59 -21.90 15.79
N ASN A 30 14.84 -22.11 16.17
CA ASN A 30 15.40 -23.46 16.25
C ASN A 30 14.80 -24.23 17.45
N GLU A 31 15.10 -25.53 17.56
CA GLU A 31 14.54 -26.36 18.64
C GLU A 31 14.89 -25.85 20.05
N ASN A 32 16.10 -25.36 20.27
CA ASN A 32 16.51 -24.79 21.56
C ASN A 32 15.73 -23.52 21.87
N GLN A 33 15.62 -22.61 20.90
CA GLN A 33 14.83 -21.38 21.02
C GLN A 33 13.37 -21.70 21.29
N GLN A 34 12.78 -22.65 20.57
CA GLN A 34 11.40 -23.10 20.76
C GLN A 34 11.16 -23.62 22.18
N ASN A 35 12.09 -24.41 22.72
CA ASN A 35 11.96 -25.02 24.04
C ASN A 35 12.24 -24.06 25.20
N THR A 36 13.02 -23.00 24.97
CA THR A 36 13.46 -22.07 26.03
C THR A 36 12.72 -20.75 26.03
N LEU A 37 12.44 -20.20 24.84
CA LEU A 37 11.87 -18.86 24.69
C LEU A 37 10.36 -18.86 24.59
N PHE A 38 9.73 -19.99 24.23
CA PHE A 38 8.29 -20.06 24.00
C PHE A 38 7.56 -20.89 25.06
N SER A 39 6.33 -20.48 25.36
CA SER A 39 5.36 -21.28 26.09
C SER A 39 4.62 -22.26 25.16
N VAL A 40 3.90 -23.21 25.77
CA VAL A 40 3.17 -24.27 25.06
C VAL A 40 2.07 -23.71 24.14
N ASP A 41 1.57 -22.50 24.41
CA ASP A 41 0.58 -21.80 23.57
C ASP A 41 1.21 -21.04 22.38
N GLY A 42 2.52 -21.18 22.18
CA GLY A 42 3.28 -20.56 21.09
C GLY A 42 3.58 -19.07 21.28
N ARG A 43 3.34 -18.53 22.49
CA ARG A 43 3.78 -17.18 22.85
C ARG A 43 5.21 -17.21 23.39
N LEU A 44 5.85 -16.05 23.50
CA LEU A 44 7.06 -15.94 24.32
C LEU A 44 6.74 -16.34 25.76
N ASN A 45 7.69 -16.97 26.44
CA ASN A 45 7.55 -17.33 27.84
C ASN A 45 7.22 -16.08 28.67
N GLN A 46 6.36 -16.23 29.68
CA GLN A 46 5.84 -15.12 30.47
C GLN A 46 6.95 -14.21 31.02
N SER A 47 8.11 -14.76 31.38
CA SER A 47 9.24 -13.97 31.91
C SER A 47 9.86 -13.00 30.89
N PHE A 48 9.67 -13.22 29.59
CA PHE A 48 10.04 -12.27 28.53
C PHE A 48 8.94 -11.24 28.24
N ARG A 49 7.74 -11.41 28.82
CA ARG A 49 6.56 -10.57 28.57
C ARG A 49 6.12 -9.73 29.77
N ASP A 50 6.38 -10.20 30.99
CA ASP A 50 5.82 -9.63 32.22
C ASP A 50 6.68 -8.56 32.90
N GLY A 51 7.71 -8.05 32.23
CA GLY A 51 8.62 -7.05 32.81
C GLY A 51 9.83 -7.64 33.54
N SER A 52 9.90 -8.96 33.73
CA SER A 52 11.00 -9.58 34.50
C SER A 52 12.35 -9.41 33.80
N PHE A 53 12.43 -9.69 32.50
CA PHE A 53 13.66 -9.52 31.70
C PHE A 53 13.56 -8.37 30.70
N VAL A 54 12.38 -8.21 30.10
CA VAL A 54 12.11 -7.20 29.08
C VAL A 54 11.21 -6.16 29.69
N GLN A 55 11.69 -4.93 29.75
CA GLN A 55 10.96 -3.79 30.27
C GLN A 55 10.41 -3.00 29.08
N SER A 56 9.16 -3.25 28.72
CA SER A 56 8.52 -2.55 27.59
C SER A 56 8.57 -1.03 27.81
N GLY A 57 9.08 -0.30 26.82
CA GLY A 57 9.35 1.13 26.88
C GLY A 57 10.67 1.53 27.56
N ASP A 58 11.46 0.58 28.04
CA ASP A 58 12.80 0.81 28.61
C ASP A 58 13.85 -0.08 27.91
N ALA A 59 14.36 0.43 26.79
CA ALA A 59 15.38 -0.28 26.02
C ALA A 59 16.71 -0.41 26.81
N VAL A 60 17.05 0.56 27.66
CA VAL A 60 18.27 0.54 28.48
C VAL A 60 18.17 -0.55 29.54
N GLY A 61 17.07 -0.60 30.29
CA GLY A 61 16.80 -1.64 31.27
C GLY A 61 16.73 -3.04 30.66
N THR A 62 16.14 -3.16 29.47
CA THR A 62 16.08 -4.42 28.71
C THR A 62 17.47 -4.87 28.26
N LEU A 63 18.30 -3.98 27.70
CA LEU A 63 19.68 -4.32 27.29
C LEU A 63 20.60 -4.59 28.49
N ALA A 64 20.35 -3.96 29.63
CA ALA A 64 21.03 -4.27 30.89
C ALA A 64 20.73 -5.70 31.35
N SER A 65 19.47 -6.16 31.24
CA SER A 65 19.10 -7.56 31.47
C SER A 65 19.80 -8.50 30.48
N ALA A 66 19.86 -8.14 29.20
CA ALA A 66 20.58 -8.92 28.19
C ALA A 66 22.07 -9.06 28.53
N ALA A 67 22.74 -7.95 28.91
CA ALA A 67 24.15 -7.96 29.29
C ALA A 67 24.41 -8.81 30.54
N ALA A 68 23.51 -8.77 31.53
CA ALA A 68 23.62 -9.62 32.72
C ALA A 68 23.51 -11.12 32.37
N PHE A 69 22.62 -11.51 31.45
CA PHE A 69 22.56 -12.89 30.95
C PHE A 69 23.79 -13.25 30.09
N GLN A 70 24.33 -12.32 29.31
CA GLN A 70 25.55 -12.56 28.53
C GLN A 70 26.72 -12.92 29.43
N LEU A 71 26.87 -12.25 30.59
CA LEU A 71 27.88 -12.59 31.59
C LEU A 71 27.69 -13.99 32.19
N VAL A 72 26.45 -14.46 32.32
CA VAL A 72 26.16 -15.82 32.80
C VAL A 72 26.57 -16.86 31.77
N VAL A 73 26.26 -16.61 30.50
CA VAL A 73 26.62 -17.50 29.37
C VAL A 73 28.14 -17.60 29.21
N GLU A 74 28.86 -16.50 29.46
CA GLU A 74 30.33 -16.46 29.45
C GLU A 74 30.99 -17.07 30.70
N GLU A 75 30.19 -17.60 31.64
CA GLU A 75 30.63 -18.13 32.94
C GLU A 75 31.30 -17.10 33.86
N GLU A 76 31.12 -15.81 33.58
CA GLU A 76 31.66 -14.67 34.34
C GLU A 76 30.72 -14.21 35.48
N ALA A 77 29.46 -14.67 35.45
CA ALA A 77 28.45 -14.42 36.47
C ALA A 77 27.70 -15.70 36.86
N THR A 78 27.20 -15.77 38.09
CA THR A 78 26.39 -16.91 38.57
C THR A 78 24.94 -16.50 38.82
N VAL A 79 23.99 -17.30 38.32
CA VAL A 79 22.56 -17.18 38.64
C VAL A 79 22.24 -18.03 39.86
N ARG A 80 21.33 -17.56 40.72
CA ARG A 80 20.88 -18.39 41.85
C ARG A 80 20.27 -19.71 41.38
N PRO A 81 20.46 -20.81 42.13
CA PRO A 81 19.84 -22.10 41.83
C PRO A 81 18.33 -21.97 41.67
N GLY A 82 17.79 -22.44 40.54
CA GLY A 82 16.35 -22.41 40.23
C GLY A 82 16.00 -21.80 38.87
N PHE A 83 16.94 -21.13 38.20
CA PHE A 83 16.72 -20.62 36.84
C PHE A 83 17.26 -21.60 35.79
N GLY A 84 16.41 -22.53 35.33
CA GLY A 84 16.78 -23.49 34.31
C GLY A 84 17.01 -22.81 32.95
N GLY A 85 18.13 -23.12 32.29
CA GLY A 85 18.46 -22.62 30.95
C GLY A 85 19.14 -21.25 30.90
N ALA A 86 19.60 -20.71 32.04
CA ALA A 86 20.30 -19.42 32.10
C ALA A 86 21.60 -19.38 31.27
N ASP A 87 22.20 -20.54 31.04
CA ASP A 87 23.39 -20.80 30.25
C ASP A 87 23.11 -20.88 28.74
N ASN A 88 21.85 -20.75 28.31
CA ASN A 88 21.50 -20.76 26.89
C ASN A 88 21.94 -19.44 26.21
N PRO A 89 22.86 -19.48 25.23
CA PRO A 89 23.31 -18.28 24.50
C PRO A 89 22.20 -17.58 23.69
N ASP A 90 21.08 -18.25 23.42
CA ASP A 90 19.93 -17.64 22.72
C ASP A 90 19.17 -16.61 23.59
N ILE A 91 19.22 -16.72 24.91
CA ILE A 91 18.48 -15.83 25.83
C ILE A 91 18.96 -14.38 25.76
N PRO A 92 20.26 -14.06 25.97
CA PRO A 92 20.72 -12.67 25.89
C PRO A 92 20.49 -12.07 24.50
N MET A 93 20.59 -12.86 23.42
CA MET A 93 20.31 -12.41 22.06
C MET A 93 18.83 -12.08 21.86
N ALA A 94 17.92 -12.94 22.33
CA ALA A 94 16.48 -12.68 22.27
C ALA A 94 16.07 -11.44 23.06
N ILE A 95 16.66 -11.20 24.23
CA ILE A 95 16.38 -9.99 25.02
C ILE A 95 16.91 -8.74 24.29
N ALA A 96 18.10 -8.82 23.69
CA ALA A 96 18.65 -7.74 22.88
C ALA A 96 17.79 -7.43 21.64
N ASP A 97 17.26 -8.45 20.98
CA ASP A 97 16.33 -8.32 19.85
C ASP A 97 15.03 -7.60 20.29
N LEU A 98 14.44 -8.02 21.42
CA LEU A 98 13.21 -7.43 21.97
C LEU A 98 13.37 -5.97 22.38
N ALA A 99 14.59 -5.52 22.69
CA ALA A 99 14.90 -4.12 22.97
C ALA A 99 14.73 -3.20 21.76
N VAL A 100 14.60 -3.75 20.55
CA VAL A 100 14.60 -2.96 19.29
C VAL A 100 13.64 -3.46 18.21
N SER A 101 13.06 -4.65 18.35
CA SER A 101 12.14 -5.23 17.35
C SER A 101 10.76 -4.55 17.35
N GLY A 102 10.32 -4.08 18.52
CA GLY A 102 9.03 -3.44 18.72
C GLY A 102 9.07 -1.91 18.62
N VAL A 103 7.94 -1.28 18.35
CA VAL A 103 7.83 0.19 18.14
C VAL A 103 8.24 0.98 19.38
N THR A 104 7.72 0.57 20.54
CA THR A 104 7.88 1.27 21.81
C THR A 104 9.33 1.17 22.27
N ASN A 105 9.91 -0.02 22.20
CA ASN A 105 11.30 -0.28 22.57
C ASN A 105 12.26 0.40 21.60
N LEU A 106 12.01 0.35 20.28
CA LEU A 106 12.83 1.09 19.31
C LEU A 106 12.79 2.60 19.57
N SER A 107 11.62 3.17 19.85
CA SER A 107 11.48 4.59 20.20
C SER A 107 12.27 4.93 21.45
N SER A 108 12.17 4.10 22.50
CA SER A 108 12.95 4.23 23.75
C SER A 108 14.46 4.14 23.50
N PHE A 109 14.91 3.20 22.67
CA PHE A 109 16.31 3.05 22.26
C PHE A 109 16.81 4.31 21.56
N ARG A 110 16.10 4.81 20.54
CA ARG A 110 16.49 6.03 19.79
C ARG A 110 16.45 7.27 20.68
N GLY A 111 15.48 7.37 21.58
CA GLY A 111 15.40 8.44 22.58
C GLY A 111 16.63 8.46 23.49
N SER A 112 17.03 7.30 24.00
CA SER A 112 18.22 7.13 24.83
C SER A 112 19.52 7.36 24.07
N ALA A 113 19.54 7.09 22.76
CA ALA A 113 20.66 7.40 21.87
C ALA A 113 20.84 8.90 21.64
N THR A 114 19.80 9.70 21.83
CA THR A 114 19.77 11.10 21.39
C THR A 114 20.50 11.99 22.40
N VAL A 115 21.58 12.62 21.95
CA VAL A 115 22.35 13.60 22.71
C VAL A 115 22.19 14.97 22.06
N GLN A 116 21.84 15.97 22.87
CA GLN A 116 21.77 17.36 22.45
C GLN A 116 23.11 18.06 22.70
N SER A 117 23.77 18.52 21.63
CA SER A 117 25.00 19.33 21.73
C SER A 117 24.85 20.59 20.90
N GLY A 118 24.91 21.76 21.53
CA GLY A 118 24.80 23.05 20.84
C GLY A 118 23.47 23.27 20.10
N GLY A 119 22.39 22.62 20.52
CA GLY A 119 21.08 22.70 19.86
C GLY A 119 20.89 21.72 18.69
N VAL A 120 21.92 20.95 18.33
CA VAL A 120 21.83 19.87 17.33
C VAL A 120 21.63 18.55 18.07
N PHE A 121 20.62 17.79 17.66
CA PHE A 121 20.40 16.43 18.13
C PHE A 121 21.24 15.47 17.29
N SER A 122 22.00 14.61 17.97
CA SER A 122 22.83 13.57 17.34
C SER A 122 22.70 12.26 18.11
N TYR A 123 22.91 11.13 17.44
CA TYR A 123 22.92 9.83 18.10
C TYR A 123 24.31 9.52 18.67
N SER A 124 24.36 9.00 19.90
CA SER A 124 25.59 8.55 20.56
C SER A 124 25.42 7.15 21.13
N ILE A 125 25.96 6.16 20.43
CA ILE A 125 25.96 4.76 20.88
C ILE A 125 26.76 4.60 22.18
N SER A 126 27.87 5.35 22.33
CA SER A 126 28.64 5.36 23.58
C SER A 126 27.81 5.85 24.77
N ALA A 127 26.92 6.83 24.58
CA ALA A 127 26.05 7.30 25.66
C ALA A 127 25.08 6.21 26.12
N ILE A 128 24.50 5.43 25.20
CA ILE A 128 23.65 4.28 25.55
C ILE A 128 24.45 3.24 26.34
N LYS A 129 25.68 2.91 25.89
CA LYS A 129 26.53 1.93 26.58
C LYS A 129 26.81 2.33 28.03
N GLU A 130 27.05 3.62 28.30
CA GLU A 130 27.22 4.12 29.67
C GLU A 130 25.92 4.08 30.50
N LEU A 131 24.77 4.34 29.89
CA LEU A 131 23.47 4.19 30.56
C LEU A 131 23.21 2.73 30.95
N ILE A 132 23.47 1.79 30.04
CA ILE A 132 23.36 0.34 30.30
C ILE A 132 24.32 -0.09 31.41
N PHE A 133 25.57 0.40 31.37
CA PHE A 133 26.56 0.13 32.40
C PHE A 133 26.10 0.58 33.79
N THR A 134 25.40 1.72 33.87
CA THR A 134 24.83 2.21 35.12
C THR A 134 23.62 1.39 35.58
N GLU A 135 22.81 0.87 34.66
CA GLU A 135 21.57 0.13 34.97
C GLU A 135 21.80 -1.38 35.21
N ILE A 136 22.96 -1.93 34.86
CA ILE A 136 23.23 -3.37 34.93
C ILE A 136 23.15 -3.93 36.36
N GLU A 137 23.52 -3.17 37.39
CA GLU A 137 23.39 -3.60 38.79
C GLU A 137 21.92 -3.78 39.20
N THR A 138 21.05 -2.86 38.76
CA THR A 138 19.61 -2.95 38.98
C THR A 138 19.04 -4.17 38.25
N ALA A 139 19.44 -4.40 37.00
CA ALA A 139 19.02 -5.57 36.22
C ALA A 139 19.47 -6.89 36.85
N ALA A 140 20.74 -6.99 37.24
CA ALA A 140 21.29 -8.16 37.91
C ALA A 140 20.59 -8.45 39.24
N THR A 141 20.23 -7.40 40.01
CA THR A 141 19.46 -7.54 41.25
C THR A 141 18.08 -8.13 40.98
N ARG A 142 17.36 -7.64 39.97
CA ARG A 142 16.04 -8.18 39.56
C ARG A 142 16.12 -9.65 39.15
N MET A 143 17.15 -10.00 38.39
CA MET A 143 17.39 -11.35 37.87
C MET A 143 18.09 -12.29 38.86
N VAL A 144 18.52 -11.76 40.01
CA VAL A 144 19.29 -12.48 41.03
C VAL A 144 20.61 -13.07 40.49
N VAL A 145 21.30 -12.28 39.68
CA VAL A 145 22.62 -12.54 39.11
C VAL A 145 23.69 -11.85 39.95
N THR A 146 24.80 -12.54 40.21
CA THR A 146 25.98 -11.93 40.84
C THR A 146 26.96 -11.51 39.75
N LEU A 147 27.17 -10.20 39.60
CA LEU A 147 28.04 -9.62 38.59
C LEU A 147 29.54 -9.81 38.93
N PRO A 148 30.43 -9.90 37.93
CA PRO A 148 31.87 -9.85 38.14
C PRO A 148 32.30 -8.46 38.64
N THR A 149 33.49 -8.40 39.26
CA THR A 149 34.07 -7.12 39.73
C THR A 149 34.88 -6.40 38.67
N GLU A 150 35.20 -7.07 37.56
CA GLU A 150 36.03 -6.53 36.48
C GLU A 150 35.18 -5.74 35.47
N GLU A 151 35.36 -4.42 35.44
CA GLU A 151 34.62 -3.50 34.57
C GLU A 151 34.77 -3.83 33.07
N THR A 152 35.95 -4.25 32.63
CA THR A 152 36.23 -4.63 31.23
C THR A 152 35.38 -5.80 30.77
N VAL A 153 35.13 -6.78 31.64
CA VAL A 153 34.27 -7.93 31.35
C VAL A 153 32.81 -7.48 31.17
N ILE A 154 32.32 -6.62 32.07
CA ILE A 154 30.96 -6.05 31.96
C ILE A 154 30.79 -5.26 30.66
N ARG A 155 31.78 -4.43 30.30
CA ARG A 155 31.72 -3.61 29.08
C ARG A 155 31.72 -4.46 27.81
N ASN A 156 32.46 -5.57 27.77
CA ASN A 156 32.43 -6.49 26.64
C ASN A 156 31.05 -7.14 26.47
N ALA A 157 30.40 -7.56 27.56
CA ALA A 157 29.05 -8.10 27.51
C ALA A 157 28.03 -7.07 27.00
N ILE A 158 28.14 -5.81 27.44
CA ILE A 158 27.33 -4.69 26.94
C ILE A 158 27.57 -4.47 25.45
N ASP A 159 28.82 -4.44 25.00
CA ASP A 159 29.16 -4.28 23.58
C ASP A 159 28.52 -5.37 22.72
N THR A 160 28.56 -6.62 23.16
CA THR A 160 27.95 -7.76 22.46
C THR A 160 26.44 -7.56 22.25
N VAL A 161 25.70 -7.24 23.31
CA VAL A 161 24.23 -7.10 23.21
C VAL A 161 23.80 -5.82 22.49
N VAL A 162 24.55 -4.72 22.65
CA VAL A 162 24.29 -3.47 21.91
C VAL A 162 24.58 -3.65 20.42
N ASN A 163 25.67 -4.35 20.06
CA ASN A 163 25.99 -4.64 18.66
C ASN A 163 24.92 -5.53 18.01
N ARG A 164 24.39 -6.53 18.76
CA ARG A 164 23.26 -7.34 18.30
C ARG A 164 22.03 -6.46 18.02
N ALA A 165 21.64 -5.62 18.97
CA ALA A 165 20.51 -4.71 18.84
C ALA A 165 20.67 -3.75 17.64
N LEU A 166 21.84 -3.15 17.46
CA LEU A 166 22.14 -2.28 16.31
C LEU A 166 22.05 -3.04 14.99
N THR A 167 22.59 -4.26 14.92
CA THR A 167 22.51 -5.08 13.71
C THR A 167 21.06 -5.41 13.36
N VAL A 168 20.21 -5.71 14.35
CA VAL A 168 18.76 -5.90 14.15
C VAL A 168 18.11 -4.62 13.64
N ILE A 169 18.35 -3.46 14.26
CA ILE A 169 17.80 -2.18 13.80
C ILE A 169 18.14 -1.95 12.33
N TRP A 170 19.39 -2.15 11.93
CA TRP A 170 19.82 -1.97 10.54
C TRP A 170 19.25 -3.02 9.59
N ALA A 171 19.08 -4.26 10.04
CA ALA A 171 18.45 -5.32 9.24
C ALA A 171 16.94 -5.09 9.01
N LEU A 172 16.26 -4.34 9.89
CA LEU A 172 14.83 -4.05 9.79
C LEU A 172 14.52 -2.68 9.16
N HIS A 173 15.30 -1.66 9.51
CA HIS A 173 15.05 -0.25 9.18
C HIS A 173 16.10 0.38 8.27
N GLY A 174 17.22 -0.31 8.04
CA GLY A 174 18.26 0.18 7.16
C GLY A 174 17.80 0.28 5.70
N PRO A 175 18.62 0.94 4.87
CA PRO A 175 18.45 0.89 3.43
C PRO A 175 18.41 -0.54 2.91
N VAL A 176 17.75 -0.77 1.76
CA VAL A 176 17.52 -2.11 1.19
C VAL A 176 18.79 -2.98 1.21
N ALA A 177 19.92 -2.46 0.71
CA ALA A 177 21.20 -3.18 0.66
C ALA A 177 21.72 -3.65 2.04
N TYR A 178 21.46 -2.87 3.11
CA TYR A 178 21.81 -3.28 4.47
C TYR A 178 20.90 -4.38 4.97
N ARG A 179 19.60 -4.30 4.68
CA ARG A 179 18.63 -5.35 5.08
C ARG A 179 18.99 -6.68 4.42
N GLU A 180 19.24 -6.68 3.12
CA GLU A 180 19.63 -7.88 2.36
C GLU A 180 20.94 -8.51 2.88
N SER A 181 21.93 -7.69 3.22
CA SER A 181 23.24 -8.19 3.67
C SER A 181 23.25 -8.65 5.13
N LEU A 182 22.54 -7.96 6.02
CA LEU A 182 22.57 -8.23 7.45
C LEU A 182 21.53 -9.27 7.89
N ARG A 183 20.33 -9.26 7.29
CA ARG A 183 19.21 -10.09 7.74
C ARG A 183 19.52 -11.58 7.74
N PRO A 184 20.14 -12.20 6.71
CA PRO A 184 20.41 -13.63 6.71
C PRO A 184 21.30 -14.10 7.86
N GLY A 185 22.27 -13.28 8.27
CA GLY A 185 23.22 -13.61 9.34
C GLY A 185 22.62 -13.58 10.75
N LEU A 186 21.47 -12.92 10.93
CA LEU A 186 20.83 -12.78 12.25
C LEU A 186 20.01 -14.01 12.66
N GLY A 187 19.59 -14.84 11.70
CA GLY A 187 18.71 -16.00 11.96
C GLY A 187 17.31 -15.56 12.39
N TRP A 188 16.68 -16.31 13.30
CA TRP A 188 15.44 -15.87 13.94
C TRP A 188 15.72 -14.71 14.91
N ILE A 189 14.84 -13.71 14.91
CA ILE A 189 14.90 -12.52 15.76
C ILE A 189 13.70 -12.54 16.71
N ALA A 190 13.92 -12.34 18.00
CA ALA A 190 12.80 -12.31 18.94
C ALA A 190 11.89 -11.10 18.73
N VAL A 191 10.58 -11.31 18.80
CA VAL A 191 9.54 -10.29 18.65
C VAL A 191 8.35 -10.61 19.56
N ASP A 192 7.80 -9.58 20.22
CA ASP A 192 6.63 -9.69 21.07
C ASP A 192 5.49 -8.80 20.58
N ALA A 193 4.78 -9.30 19.56
CA ALA A 193 3.71 -8.55 18.91
C ALA A 193 2.57 -8.12 19.84
N GLU A 194 2.36 -8.86 20.94
CA GLU A 194 1.26 -8.64 21.88
C GLU A 194 1.51 -7.46 22.82
N ASN A 195 2.76 -7.23 23.24
CA ASN A 195 3.12 -6.14 24.15
C ASN A 195 3.84 -4.98 23.47
N ASP A 196 4.60 -5.25 22.42
CA ASP A 196 5.29 -4.23 21.62
C ASP A 196 5.37 -4.66 20.15
N GLN A 197 4.29 -4.38 19.42
CA GLN A 197 4.13 -4.70 18.00
C GLN A 197 5.38 -4.33 17.18
N PRO A 198 5.79 -5.17 16.22
CA PRO A 198 6.87 -4.81 15.32
C PRO A 198 6.45 -3.67 14.38
N SER A 199 7.44 -2.89 13.98
CA SER A 199 7.28 -1.79 13.02
C SER A 199 7.57 -2.22 11.58
N ARG A 200 8.21 -3.36 11.39
CA ARG A 200 8.65 -3.94 10.11
C ARG A 200 8.60 -5.46 10.19
N PRO A 201 8.58 -6.19 9.05
CA PRO A 201 8.68 -7.63 9.03
C PRO A 201 9.96 -8.09 9.70
N VAL A 202 9.84 -8.97 10.69
CA VAL A 202 10.97 -9.40 11.53
C VAL A 202 11.49 -10.74 11.05
N ASN A 203 10.61 -11.74 10.97
CA ASN A 203 10.90 -13.14 10.65
C ASN A 203 10.13 -13.65 9.43
N VAL A 204 9.38 -12.77 8.78
CA VAL A 204 8.71 -13.03 7.50
C VAL A 204 9.33 -12.16 6.40
N PRO A 205 9.15 -12.51 5.11
CA PRO A 205 9.68 -11.71 4.01
C PRO A 205 9.20 -10.26 4.06
N ALA A 206 10.12 -9.34 3.80
CA ALA A 206 9.83 -7.91 3.70
C ALA A 206 9.90 -7.47 2.24
N ALA A 207 9.28 -6.33 1.91
CA ALA A 207 9.45 -5.73 0.59
C ALA A 207 10.90 -5.27 0.38
N ASP A 208 11.43 -5.46 -0.82
CA ASP A 208 12.78 -5.00 -1.22
C ASP A 208 12.81 -3.49 -1.55
N TRP A 209 11.86 -2.74 -0.99
CA TRP A 209 11.79 -1.30 -1.16
C TRP A 209 12.11 -0.58 0.13
N ALA A 210 12.63 0.63 -0.01
CA ALA A 210 12.79 1.52 1.13
C ALA A 210 11.44 1.73 1.81
N THR A 211 11.36 1.37 3.09
CA THR A 211 10.18 1.61 3.93
C THR A 211 10.46 2.74 4.90
N ARG A 212 9.47 3.62 5.12
CA ARG A 212 9.53 4.75 6.05
C ARG A 212 8.25 4.84 6.87
N ASP A 213 8.28 5.66 7.91
CA ASP A 213 7.11 5.93 8.74
C ASP A 213 6.56 7.33 8.45
N LEU A 214 5.24 7.45 8.47
CA LEU A 214 4.54 8.74 8.45
C LEU A 214 3.50 8.74 9.56
N VAL A 215 3.43 9.84 10.32
CA VAL A 215 2.34 10.06 11.28
C VAL A 215 1.21 10.79 10.56
N VAL A 216 0.08 10.12 10.39
CA VAL A 216 -1.09 10.62 9.69
C VAL A 216 -2.15 11.01 10.71
N GLY A 217 -2.50 12.30 10.72
CA GLY A 217 -3.59 12.83 11.55
C GLY A 217 -4.91 12.83 10.77
N VAL A 218 -5.95 12.24 11.37
CA VAL A 218 -7.31 12.22 10.83
C VAL A 218 -8.28 12.67 11.92
N THR A 219 -9.09 13.68 11.64
CA THR A 219 -10.21 14.04 12.52
C THR A 219 -11.45 13.26 12.10
N HIS A 220 -11.88 12.31 12.92
CA HIS A 220 -13.05 11.47 12.66
C HIS A 220 -14.06 11.61 13.80
N ASN A 221 -15.32 11.91 13.46
CA ASN A 221 -16.39 12.22 14.43
C ASN A 221 -15.98 13.25 15.51
N GLY A 222 -15.25 14.29 15.10
CA GLY A 222 -14.77 15.35 16.00
C GLY A 222 -13.58 14.96 16.87
N THR A 223 -13.07 13.73 16.75
CA THR A 223 -11.90 13.25 17.51
C THR A 223 -10.68 13.18 16.59
N PRO A 224 -9.58 13.88 16.91
CA PRO A 224 -8.33 13.72 16.19
C PRO A 224 -7.66 12.40 16.58
N VAL A 225 -7.33 11.59 15.58
CA VAL A 225 -6.59 10.33 15.73
C VAL A 225 -5.30 10.46 14.92
N ASN A 226 -4.17 10.33 15.59
CA ASN A 226 -2.86 10.26 14.94
C ASN A 226 -2.44 8.80 14.85
N CYS A 227 -2.18 8.32 13.65
CA CYS A 227 -1.69 6.96 13.41
C CYS A 227 -0.32 7.01 12.74
N ARG A 228 0.66 6.35 13.35
CA ARG A 228 1.91 6.02 12.66
C ARG A 228 1.66 4.89 11.68
N THR A 229 1.82 5.16 10.39
CA THR A 229 1.78 4.15 9.33
C THR A 229 3.14 3.97 8.69
N ARG A 230 3.37 2.75 8.22
CA ARG A 230 4.50 2.39 7.38
C ARG A 230 4.10 2.55 5.93
N TYR A 231 4.99 3.11 5.12
CA TYR A 231 4.83 3.18 3.67
C TYR A 231 6.11 2.80 2.93
N ALA A 232 5.97 2.44 1.66
CA ALA A 232 7.05 2.18 0.73
C ALA A 232 6.82 2.92 -0.59
N ILE A 233 7.93 3.21 -1.27
CA ILE A 233 7.94 3.81 -2.61
C ILE A 233 8.73 2.85 -3.52
N ALA A 234 8.01 2.04 -4.28
CA ALA A 234 8.59 1.14 -5.27
C ALA A 234 9.04 1.95 -6.50
N GLY A 235 10.28 1.70 -6.97
CA GLY A 235 10.91 2.48 -8.03
C GLY A 235 11.48 3.83 -7.59
N GLY A 236 11.49 4.10 -6.28
CA GLY A 236 12.21 5.24 -5.71
C GLY A 236 13.63 4.87 -5.30
N ASP A 237 14.54 5.84 -5.31
CA ASP A 237 15.92 5.64 -4.89
C ASP A 237 16.08 5.78 -3.37
N ASP A 238 16.81 4.83 -2.78
CA ASP A 238 17.18 4.79 -1.36
C ASP A 238 18.61 5.33 -1.19
N THR A 239 18.81 6.62 -1.44
CA THR A 239 20.13 7.28 -1.56
C THR A 239 20.91 7.45 -0.25
N ALA A 240 20.69 6.59 0.73
CA ALA A 240 21.42 6.65 2.00
C ALA A 240 22.90 6.28 1.82
N PRO A 241 23.85 7.11 2.32
CA PRO A 241 25.27 6.80 2.23
C PRO A 241 25.61 5.53 3.01
N LEU A 242 26.63 4.80 2.56
CA LEU A 242 27.20 3.69 3.33
C LEU A 242 27.84 4.25 4.60
N ILE A 243 27.30 3.91 5.76
CA ILE A 243 27.79 4.31 7.08
C ILE A 243 28.12 3.09 7.95
N ASN A 244 28.97 3.30 8.96
CA ASN A 244 29.23 2.26 9.95
C ASN A 244 27.98 2.04 10.80
N ILE A 245 27.38 0.86 10.69
CA ILE A 245 26.13 0.50 11.36
C ILE A 245 26.27 0.44 12.89
N LEU A 246 27.47 0.18 13.41
CA LEU A 246 27.71 0.05 14.85
C LEU A 246 27.84 1.40 15.57
N ASP A 247 28.01 2.49 14.81
CA ASP A 247 28.16 3.85 15.35
C ASP A 247 26.94 4.74 15.04
N ASN A 248 25.98 4.25 14.25
CA ASN A 248 24.89 5.05 13.70
C ASN A 248 23.54 4.32 13.76
N LEU A 249 22.47 5.11 13.62
CA LEU A 249 21.11 4.60 13.47
C LEU A 249 20.58 4.92 12.06
N PRO A 250 19.76 4.05 11.47
CA PRO A 250 19.17 4.34 10.17
C PRO A 250 18.19 5.52 10.28
N ALA A 251 18.16 6.33 9.22
CA ALA A 251 17.17 7.38 9.05
C ALA A 251 15.81 6.75 8.70
N THR A 252 14.77 7.10 9.44
CA THR A 252 13.42 6.52 9.28
C THR A 252 12.39 7.53 8.78
N ASP A 253 12.79 8.80 8.71
CA ASP A 253 11.98 10.00 8.48
C ASP A 253 12.37 10.75 7.19
N VAL A 254 13.44 10.29 6.51
CA VAL A 254 13.83 10.82 5.19
C VAL A 254 13.08 10.03 4.12
N PRO A 255 12.17 10.65 3.34
CA PRO A 255 11.43 9.94 2.31
C PRO A 255 12.37 9.34 1.25
N PRO A 256 12.03 8.19 0.63
CA PRO A 256 12.71 7.73 -0.58
C PRO A 256 12.53 8.75 -1.72
N GLU A 257 13.50 8.84 -2.61
CA GLU A 257 13.46 9.79 -3.73
C GLU A 257 12.53 9.29 -4.83
N ILE A 258 11.64 10.15 -5.32
CA ILE A 258 10.79 9.86 -6.47
C ILE A 258 11.36 10.65 -7.65
N PRO A 259 11.75 10.03 -8.77
CA PRO A 259 12.26 10.74 -9.95
C PRO A 259 11.29 11.83 -10.38
N ASP A 260 11.74 13.04 -10.69
CA ASP A 260 10.88 14.22 -10.91
C ASP A 260 9.80 14.02 -11.98
N ASP A 261 10.09 13.23 -13.02
CA ASP A 261 9.20 12.95 -14.15
C ASP A 261 8.32 11.71 -13.95
N ALA A 262 8.47 10.96 -12.84
CA ALA A 262 7.76 9.70 -12.65
C ALA A 262 6.24 9.88 -12.53
N ILE A 263 5.51 8.92 -13.09
CA ILE A 263 4.08 8.72 -12.89
C ILE A 263 3.89 7.96 -11.58
N VAL A 264 3.00 8.45 -10.71
CA VAL A 264 2.76 7.85 -9.40
C VAL A 264 1.45 7.06 -9.43
N VAL A 265 1.46 5.83 -8.95
CA VAL A 265 0.24 5.08 -8.60
C VAL A 265 0.23 4.81 -7.11
N VAL A 266 -0.95 4.87 -6.49
CA VAL A 266 -1.11 4.57 -5.06
C VAL A 266 -1.78 3.22 -4.90
N PHE A 267 -1.12 2.28 -4.23
CA PHE A 267 -1.62 0.94 -3.98
C PHE A 267 -2.19 0.81 -2.55
N MET A 268 -3.42 0.31 -2.46
CA MET A 268 -4.13 0.03 -1.22
C MET A 268 -4.32 -1.48 -1.09
N HIS A 269 -3.71 -2.06 -0.06
CA HIS A 269 -3.74 -3.51 0.20
C HIS A 269 -5.13 -3.99 0.66
N GLY A 270 -5.36 -5.30 0.59
CA GLY A 270 -6.59 -5.97 1.01
C GLY A 270 -6.78 -6.02 2.54
N HIS A 271 -7.91 -6.56 2.97
CA HIS A 271 -8.23 -6.70 4.40
C HIS A 271 -7.22 -7.62 5.09
N SER A 272 -6.69 -7.21 6.25
CA SER A 272 -5.70 -7.97 7.05
C SER A 272 -4.34 -8.18 6.40
N SER A 273 -4.12 -7.53 5.26
CA SER A 273 -2.87 -7.57 4.50
C SER A 273 -1.92 -6.43 4.93
N ASN A 274 -0.92 -6.14 4.09
CA ASN A 274 0.13 -5.16 4.31
C ASN A 274 0.72 -4.68 2.97
N ILE A 275 1.69 -3.75 3.02
CA ILE A 275 2.34 -3.23 1.80
C ILE A 275 3.06 -4.30 0.96
N GLU A 276 3.49 -5.43 1.56
CA GLU A 276 4.15 -6.52 0.84
C GLU A 276 3.23 -7.18 -0.20
N GLU A 277 1.91 -7.01 -0.10
CA GLU A 277 0.96 -7.41 -1.16
C GLU A 277 1.24 -6.68 -2.48
N GLY A 278 1.68 -5.42 -2.41
CA GLY A 278 2.06 -4.67 -3.60
C GLY A 278 3.39 -5.13 -4.19
N TYR A 279 4.29 -5.68 -3.36
CA TYR A 279 5.64 -6.08 -3.77
C TYR A 279 5.63 -7.14 -4.87
N THR A 280 4.79 -8.15 -4.72
CA THR A 280 4.64 -9.21 -5.73
C THR A 280 4.08 -8.70 -7.06
N PHE A 281 3.45 -7.52 -7.07
CA PHE A 281 2.75 -6.98 -8.23
C PHE A 281 3.53 -5.90 -9.00
N TYR A 282 4.30 -5.07 -8.31
CA TYR A 282 4.98 -3.92 -8.92
C TYR A 282 5.97 -4.30 -10.03
N GLU A 283 6.70 -5.40 -9.89
CA GLU A 283 7.65 -5.85 -10.93
C GLU A 283 6.92 -6.12 -12.25
N HIS A 284 5.70 -6.66 -12.19
CA HIS A 284 4.88 -6.90 -13.37
C HIS A 284 4.32 -5.60 -13.94
N LEU A 285 4.03 -4.60 -13.08
CA LEU A 285 3.68 -3.26 -13.55
C LEU A 285 4.84 -2.65 -14.36
N VAL A 286 6.06 -2.57 -13.83
CA VAL A 286 7.14 -1.87 -14.56
C VAL A 286 7.65 -2.63 -15.78
N ASN A 287 7.55 -3.97 -15.79
CA ASN A 287 8.02 -4.80 -16.90
C ASN A 287 6.92 -5.17 -17.91
N SER A 288 5.72 -4.61 -17.78
CA SER A 288 4.62 -4.90 -18.70
C SER A 288 4.95 -4.47 -20.13
N GLU A 289 4.89 -5.42 -21.08
CA GLU A 289 5.04 -5.15 -22.52
C GLU A 289 3.94 -4.22 -23.07
N ALA A 290 2.82 -4.08 -22.33
CA ALA A 290 1.76 -3.14 -22.65
C ALA A 290 2.06 -1.70 -22.21
N SER A 291 3.22 -1.45 -21.61
CA SER A 291 3.61 -0.11 -21.16
C SER A 291 3.74 0.83 -22.35
N CYS A 292 2.79 1.75 -22.45
CA CYS A 292 2.91 2.91 -23.33
C CYS A 292 3.62 4.08 -22.63
N LEU A 293 4.00 3.90 -21.37
CA LEU A 293 4.53 4.97 -20.55
C LEU A 293 5.98 5.22 -20.95
N VAL A 294 6.25 6.44 -21.40
CA VAL A 294 7.62 6.91 -21.67
C VAL A 294 8.35 7.28 -20.36
N ARG A 295 7.59 7.45 -19.28
CA ARG A 295 8.05 7.93 -17.97
C ARG A 295 8.16 6.77 -16.98
N PRO A 296 9.09 6.85 -16.00
CA PRO A 296 9.18 5.84 -14.96
C PRO A 296 7.87 5.77 -14.17
N LEU A 297 7.45 4.55 -13.83
CA LEU A 297 6.28 4.30 -12.99
C LEU A 297 6.76 4.03 -11.56
N VAL A 298 6.26 4.82 -10.61
CA VAL A 298 6.50 4.64 -9.17
C VAL A 298 5.20 4.23 -8.50
N MET A 299 5.29 3.30 -7.55
CA MET A 299 4.15 2.90 -6.73
C MET A 299 4.36 3.26 -5.26
N ILE A 300 3.37 3.94 -4.68
CA ILE A 300 3.32 4.25 -3.25
C ILE A 300 2.35 3.27 -2.60
N ALA A 301 2.82 2.50 -1.62
CA ALA A 301 2.00 1.58 -0.83
C ALA A 301 2.12 1.94 0.66
N PHE A 302 1.06 1.75 1.44
CA PHE A 302 1.04 2.05 2.88
C PHE A 302 0.14 1.08 3.66
N ASP A 303 0.44 0.89 4.93
CA ASP A 303 -0.36 0.04 5.83
C ASP A 303 -1.54 0.82 6.42
N TYR A 304 -2.74 0.26 6.38
CA TYR A 304 -3.89 0.82 7.10
C TYR A 304 -3.74 0.66 8.62
N PRO A 305 -4.34 1.55 9.43
CA PRO A 305 -4.37 1.42 10.89
C PRO A 305 -4.80 0.01 11.34
N SER A 306 -4.11 -0.56 12.32
CA SER A 306 -4.26 -1.96 12.76
C SER A 306 -4.11 -3.04 11.67
N ASN A 307 -3.48 -2.73 10.53
CA ASN A 307 -3.08 -3.69 9.49
C ASN A 307 -1.58 -3.61 9.26
N GLY A 308 -1.01 -4.66 8.65
CA GLY A 308 0.44 -4.79 8.48
C GLY A 308 1.22 -4.39 9.73
N TYR A 309 2.12 -3.42 9.59
CA TYR A 309 3.00 -2.94 10.65
C TYR A 309 2.73 -1.46 11.00
N SER A 310 1.52 -0.97 10.71
CA SER A 310 1.05 0.32 11.23
C SER A 310 0.89 0.26 12.75
N GLN A 311 0.62 1.40 13.38
CA GLN A 311 0.14 1.44 14.76
C GLN A 311 -1.19 0.70 14.90
N TYR A 312 -1.33 -0.08 15.97
CA TYR A 312 -2.58 -0.76 16.30
C TYR A 312 -3.38 0.07 17.28
N PHE A 313 -4.68 0.07 17.03
CA PHE A 313 -5.69 0.70 17.85
C PHE A 313 -6.81 -0.31 18.06
N ASP A 314 -7.36 -0.28 19.27
CA ASP A 314 -8.72 -0.74 19.45
C ASP A 314 -9.67 0.08 18.57
N HIS A 315 -10.60 -0.59 17.88
CA HIS A 315 -11.51 0.10 16.97
C HIS A 315 -12.41 1.10 17.69
N ASP A 316 -12.66 0.93 19.00
CA ASP A 316 -13.46 1.88 19.78
C ASP A 316 -12.73 3.21 20.03
N VAL A 317 -11.39 3.26 19.91
CA VAL A 317 -10.62 4.51 19.98
C VAL A 317 -10.84 5.35 18.73
N ILE A 318 -10.94 4.69 17.57
CA ILE A 318 -11.11 5.34 16.28
C ILE A 318 -12.58 5.66 16.03
N SER A 319 -13.44 4.67 16.24
CA SER A 319 -14.83 4.69 15.81
C SER A 319 -15.69 3.73 16.64
N PRO A 320 -16.17 4.15 17.83
CA PRO A 320 -16.93 3.28 18.73
C PRO A 320 -18.13 2.65 18.05
N LEU A 321 -18.27 1.32 18.15
CA LEU A 321 -19.23 0.52 17.36
C LEU A 321 -20.65 1.04 17.42
N ASP A 322 -21.18 1.20 18.63
CA ASP A 322 -22.58 1.57 18.86
C ASP A 322 -22.92 3.01 18.43
N THR A 323 -21.89 3.84 18.18
CA THR A 323 -22.06 5.26 17.83
C THR A 323 -21.83 5.54 16.35
N THR A 324 -20.97 4.76 15.70
CA THR A 324 -20.41 5.09 14.37
C THR A 324 -20.72 4.08 13.29
N THR A 325 -21.09 2.85 13.65
CA THR A 325 -21.68 1.90 12.69
C THR A 325 -23.17 1.82 12.96
N ARG A 326 -23.94 2.29 12.00
CA ARG A 326 -25.39 2.24 12.07
C ARG A 326 -25.89 1.68 10.75
N PHE A 327 -26.53 0.53 10.80
CA PHE A 327 -27.21 -0.02 9.63
C PHE A 327 -28.70 -0.07 9.91
N VAL A 328 -29.47 0.68 9.13
CA VAL A 328 -30.93 0.63 9.19
C VAL A 328 -31.44 0.34 7.78
N PRO A 329 -32.00 -0.86 7.52
CA PRO A 329 -32.46 -1.25 6.19
C PRO A 329 -33.43 -0.22 5.59
N ASP A 330 -34.42 0.23 6.36
CA ASP A 330 -35.46 1.14 5.85
C ASP A 330 -35.10 2.62 5.91
N ARG A 331 -33.90 2.98 6.41
CA ARG A 331 -33.43 4.36 6.53
C ARG A 331 -32.02 4.51 5.97
N PRO A 332 -31.86 4.53 4.64
CA PRO A 332 -30.54 4.62 4.00
C PRO A 332 -29.74 5.86 4.46
N LEU A 333 -30.42 6.99 4.66
CA LEU A 333 -29.79 8.22 5.14
C LEU A 333 -29.30 8.17 6.59
N ASP A 334 -29.69 7.14 7.37
CA ASP A 334 -29.19 6.92 8.73
C ASP A 334 -27.97 5.97 8.75
N ARG A 335 -27.56 5.44 7.59
CA ARG A 335 -26.49 4.44 7.52
C ARG A 335 -25.10 5.07 7.61
N ARG A 336 -24.25 4.49 8.44
CA ARG A 336 -22.88 4.92 8.71
C ARG A 336 -21.95 3.73 8.90
N PHE A 337 -20.71 3.85 8.43
CA PHE A 337 -19.69 2.79 8.45
C PHE A 337 -18.38 3.40 8.94
N GLY A 338 -18.30 3.62 10.25
CA GLY A 338 -17.28 4.48 10.84
C GLY A 338 -15.83 4.10 10.54
N ILE A 339 -15.47 2.81 10.54
CA ILE A 339 -14.09 2.40 10.19
C ILE A 339 -13.81 2.57 8.69
N LEU A 340 -14.75 2.23 7.80
CA LEU A 340 -14.58 2.47 6.36
C LEU A 340 -14.49 3.97 6.03
N GLU A 341 -15.28 4.80 6.73
CA GLU A 341 -15.23 6.26 6.62
C GLU A 341 -13.87 6.80 7.10
N TYR A 342 -13.35 6.26 8.20
CA TYR A 342 -12.03 6.62 8.72
C TYR A 342 -10.91 6.19 7.77
N TYR A 343 -10.93 4.99 7.20
CA TYR A 343 -9.91 4.53 6.23
C TYR A 343 -9.91 5.37 4.96
N GLU A 344 -11.08 5.78 4.46
CA GLU A 344 -11.18 6.71 3.33
C GLU A 344 -10.51 8.06 3.65
N ALA A 345 -10.82 8.66 4.80
CA ALA A 345 -10.20 9.90 5.25
C ALA A 345 -8.69 9.75 5.51
N PHE A 346 -8.29 8.60 6.04
CA PHE A 346 -6.90 8.25 6.29
C PHE A 346 -6.09 8.20 4.99
N THR A 347 -6.61 7.58 3.93
CA THR A 347 -5.94 7.53 2.62
C THR A 347 -5.65 8.92 2.08
N VAL A 348 -6.64 9.84 2.13
CA VAL A 348 -6.44 11.22 1.67
C VAL A 348 -5.42 11.95 2.55
N SER A 349 -5.57 11.88 3.88
CA SER A 349 -4.61 12.51 4.81
C SER A 349 -3.19 11.97 4.67
N PHE A 350 -3.03 10.68 4.38
CA PHE A 350 -1.73 10.05 4.12
C PHE A 350 -1.08 10.63 2.87
N ILE A 351 -1.80 10.65 1.74
CA ILE A 351 -1.27 11.13 0.46
C ILE A 351 -0.88 12.60 0.55
N GLU A 352 -1.73 13.45 1.11
CA GLU A 352 -1.44 14.86 1.30
C GLU A 352 -0.34 15.10 2.33
N GLY A 353 -0.24 14.24 3.35
CA GLY A 353 0.85 14.25 4.33
C GLY A 353 2.20 13.93 3.68
N LEU A 354 2.23 12.93 2.82
CA LEU A 354 3.41 12.54 2.06
C LEU A 354 3.82 13.64 1.07
N ASP A 355 2.86 14.26 0.38
CA ASP A 355 3.12 15.41 -0.50
C ASP A 355 3.79 16.57 0.24
N ARG A 356 3.21 16.98 1.39
CA ARG A 356 3.80 18.03 2.24
C ARG A 356 5.21 17.67 2.69
N MET A 357 5.44 16.40 3.04
CA MET A 357 6.76 15.93 3.42
C MET A 357 7.75 16.03 2.25
N MET A 358 7.38 15.58 1.04
CA MET A 358 8.24 15.69 -0.15
C MET A 358 8.63 17.16 -0.43
N VAL A 359 7.65 18.06 -0.39
CA VAL A 359 7.89 19.51 -0.57
C VAL A 359 8.78 20.08 0.52
N ALA A 360 8.60 19.69 1.78
CA ALA A 360 9.43 20.14 2.90
C ALA A 360 10.90 19.72 2.77
N TYR A 361 11.16 18.59 2.11
CA TYR A 361 12.50 18.12 1.75
C TYR A 361 13.04 18.75 0.45
N GLY A 362 12.37 19.76 -0.11
CA GLY A 362 12.79 20.45 -1.34
C GLY A 362 12.58 19.63 -2.62
N ARG A 363 11.72 18.60 -2.57
CA ARG A 363 11.40 17.74 -3.72
C ARG A 363 10.07 18.16 -4.35
N PRO A 364 9.80 17.79 -5.62
CA PRO A 364 8.49 18.01 -6.21
C PRO A 364 7.38 17.30 -5.42
N GLY A 365 6.24 17.98 -5.27
CA GLY A 365 5.02 17.37 -4.74
C GLY A 365 4.52 16.23 -5.63
N ILE A 366 3.76 15.32 -5.05
CA ILE A 366 3.23 14.11 -5.71
C ILE A 366 1.79 14.28 -6.21
N LEU A 367 1.00 15.21 -5.67
CA LEU A 367 -0.45 15.25 -5.94
C LEU A 367 -0.79 15.32 -7.44
N ASN A 368 -0.09 16.17 -8.19
CA ASN A 368 -0.31 16.35 -9.64
C ASN A 368 0.26 15.22 -10.51
N ARG A 369 0.92 14.23 -9.87
CA ARG A 369 1.61 13.12 -10.53
C ARG A 369 0.90 11.79 -10.30
N ILE A 370 -0.12 11.77 -9.44
CA ILE A 370 -0.93 10.58 -9.16
C ILE A 370 -1.81 10.28 -10.38
N ALA A 371 -1.57 9.11 -10.96
CA ALA A 371 -2.30 8.58 -12.09
C ALA A 371 -3.47 7.70 -11.74
N ALA A 372 -3.36 6.94 -10.66
CA ALA A 372 -4.46 6.13 -10.18
C ALA A 372 -4.27 5.81 -8.70
N VAL A 373 -5.40 5.71 -8.00
CA VAL A 373 -5.49 5.00 -6.73
C VAL A 373 -6.06 3.62 -7.00
N MET A 374 -5.36 2.57 -6.59
CA MET A 374 -5.65 1.20 -6.98
C MET A 374 -5.63 0.23 -5.81
N GLY A 375 -6.42 -0.84 -5.89
CA GLY A 375 -6.41 -1.88 -4.86
C GLY A 375 -7.33 -3.06 -5.15
N GLY A 376 -7.09 -4.14 -4.42
CA GLY A 376 -7.88 -5.37 -4.42
C GLY A 376 -8.74 -5.51 -3.18
N SER A 377 -9.83 -6.28 -3.23
CA SER A 377 -10.62 -6.63 -2.03
C SER A 377 -11.07 -5.36 -1.26
N MET A 378 -10.66 -5.20 0.00
CA MET A 378 -10.86 -3.97 0.78
C MET A 378 -10.22 -2.73 0.12
N GLY A 379 -9.01 -2.83 -0.43
CA GLY A 379 -8.40 -1.75 -1.20
C GLY A 379 -9.22 -1.38 -2.43
N GLY A 380 -9.81 -2.37 -3.10
CA GLY A 380 -10.71 -2.15 -4.24
C GLY A 380 -12.02 -1.45 -3.83
N ASN A 381 -12.58 -1.84 -2.68
CA ASN A 381 -13.74 -1.19 -2.04
C ASN A 381 -13.41 0.28 -1.70
N LEU A 382 -12.30 0.54 -1.01
CA LEU A 382 -11.89 1.89 -0.64
C LEU A 382 -11.60 2.77 -1.87
N ALA A 383 -11.04 2.20 -2.94
CA ALA A 383 -10.87 2.92 -4.21
C ALA A 383 -12.21 3.34 -4.82
N LEU A 384 -13.22 2.47 -4.80
CA LEU A 384 -14.58 2.84 -5.22
C LEU A 384 -15.17 3.91 -4.30
N ARG A 385 -15.05 3.78 -2.98
CA ARG A 385 -15.56 4.78 -2.03
C ARG A 385 -14.96 6.18 -2.23
N LEU A 386 -13.65 6.24 -2.51
CA LEU A 386 -12.96 7.49 -2.87
C LEU A 386 -13.54 8.09 -4.16
N SER A 387 -13.82 7.27 -5.18
CA SER A 387 -14.44 7.73 -6.43
C SER A 387 -15.86 8.27 -6.25
N GLU A 388 -16.59 7.69 -5.30
CA GLU A 388 -17.97 8.04 -4.92
C GLU A 388 -18.06 9.29 -4.02
N LYS A 389 -16.92 9.78 -3.51
CA LYS A 389 -16.78 10.98 -2.68
C LYS A 389 -17.64 10.93 -1.41
N LEU A 390 -17.65 9.77 -0.74
CA LEU A 390 -18.56 9.52 0.37
C LEU A 390 -18.18 10.29 1.63
N VAL A 391 -16.88 10.43 1.91
CA VAL A 391 -16.36 11.18 3.06
C VAL A 391 -15.47 12.32 2.60
N THR A 392 -14.64 12.04 1.61
CA THR A 392 -13.64 12.97 1.10
C THR A 392 -13.90 13.32 -0.37
N ASN A 393 -13.35 14.44 -0.84
CA ASN A 393 -13.44 14.84 -2.24
C ASN A 393 -12.08 15.40 -2.69
N PRO A 394 -11.03 14.56 -2.76
CA PRO A 394 -9.71 15.00 -3.19
C PRO A 394 -9.74 15.47 -4.65
N GLU A 395 -9.28 16.69 -4.92
CA GLU A 395 -9.20 17.24 -6.28
C GLU A 395 -8.14 16.53 -7.13
N TRP A 396 -7.11 15.97 -6.49
CA TRP A 396 -6.02 15.24 -7.15
C TRP A 396 -6.39 13.83 -7.60
N LEU A 397 -7.57 13.31 -7.23
CA LEU A 397 -8.00 11.97 -7.59
C LEU A 397 -8.50 11.93 -9.05
N THR A 398 -7.62 11.49 -9.94
CA THR A 398 -7.84 11.46 -11.39
C THR A 398 -8.41 10.14 -11.90
N ALA A 399 -8.10 9.02 -11.24
CA ALA A 399 -8.59 7.70 -11.63
C ALA A 399 -8.55 6.68 -10.48
N THR A 400 -9.39 5.66 -10.61
CA THR A 400 -9.37 4.50 -9.71
C THR A 400 -9.25 3.18 -10.46
N VAL A 401 -8.56 2.22 -9.86
CA VAL A 401 -8.52 0.83 -10.32
C VAL A 401 -8.95 -0.08 -9.18
N SER A 402 -10.04 -0.80 -9.38
CA SER A 402 -10.60 -1.71 -8.37
C SER A 402 -10.71 -3.10 -8.97
N TRP A 403 -9.98 -4.07 -8.42
CA TRP A 403 -10.20 -5.49 -8.75
C TRP A 403 -10.76 -6.24 -7.56
N SER A 404 -11.64 -7.19 -7.82
CA SER A 404 -12.33 -7.97 -6.80
C SER A 404 -12.79 -7.13 -5.60
N PRO A 405 -13.42 -5.95 -5.81
CA PRO A 405 -13.73 -5.05 -4.71
C PRO A 405 -14.73 -5.71 -3.75
N ALA A 406 -14.36 -5.74 -2.48
CA ALA A 406 -15.28 -6.10 -1.41
C ALA A 406 -16.50 -5.16 -1.41
N SER A 407 -17.64 -5.61 -0.87
CA SER A 407 -18.89 -4.82 -0.87
C SER A 407 -19.47 -4.49 -2.26
N SER A 408 -18.95 -5.09 -3.34
CA SER A 408 -19.60 -5.05 -4.65
C SER A 408 -20.88 -5.89 -4.71
N TYR A 409 -20.99 -6.88 -3.83
CA TYR A 409 -22.22 -7.63 -3.54
C TYR A 409 -23.24 -6.75 -2.81
N GLY A 410 -24.51 -7.17 -2.80
CA GLY A 410 -25.57 -6.52 -2.03
C GLY A 410 -25.36 -6.65 -0.51
N SER A 411 -25.75 -5.63 0.25
CA SER A 411 -25.55 -5.61 1.71
C SER A 411 -26.16 -6.84 2.40
N PHE A 412 -25.37 -7.48 3.27
CA PHE A 412 -25.86 -8.62 4.07
C PHE A 412 -26.90 -8.18 5.10
N GLY A 413 -26.91 -6.90 5.47
CA GLY A 413 -27.88 -6.32 6.41
C GLY A 413 -29.30 -6.21 5.85
N ARG A 414 -29.49 -6.33 4.52
CA ARG A 414 -30.82 -6.29 3.87
C ARG A 414 -31.49 -7.66 3.71
N LYS A 415 -30.80 -8.77 4.00
CA LYS A 415 -31.34 -10.13 3.80
C LYS A 415 -32.30 -10.50 4.96
N ASP A 416 -33.60 -10.27 4.76
CA ASP A 416 -34.68 -10.61 5.69
C ASP A 416 -35.59 -11.74 5.16
N TYR A 417 -35.18 -13.02 5.18
CA TYR A 417 -36.14 -14.13 4.97
C TYR A 417 -35.85 -15.40 5.79
N PHE A 418 -36.94 -16.06 6.18
CA PHE A 418 -37.08 -17.39 6.80
C PHE A 418 -37.61 -18.36 5.73
N ILE A 419 -36.98 -19.51 5.51
CA ILE A 419 -37.47 -20.58 4.62
C ILE A 419 -37.86 -21.79 5.51
N PRO A 420 -39.13 -22.25 5.55
CA PRO A 420 -39.49 -23.45 6.30
C PRO A 420 -39.32 -24.71 5.43
N SER A 421 -38.69 -25.75 5.99
CA SER A 421 -38.45 -27.05 5.32
C SER A 421 -39.70 -27.95 5.29
N PRO A 422 -39.71 -28.97 4.42
CA PRO A 422 -39.25 -30.29 4.86
C PRO A 422 -38.40 -31.03 3.83
N GLY A 423 -37.14 -31.36 4.18
CA GLY A 423 -36.41 -32.44 3.48
C GLY A 423 -34.88 -32.39 3.47
N GLU A 424 -34.23 -31.28 3.15
CA GLU A 424 -32.82 -31.32 2.68
C GLU A 424 -31.99 -30.09 3.09
N HIS A 425 -30.71 -30.37 3.41
CA HIS A 425 -29.52 -29.53 3.54
C HIS A 425 -29.63 -28.13 4.19
N ILE A 426 -28.99 -28.04 5.36
CA ILE A 426 -28.83 -26.86 6.21
C ILE A 426 -27.94 -25.83 5.49
N ASP A 427 -28.52 -24.68 5.12
CA ASP A 427 -27.79 -23.49 4.71
C ASP A 427 -28.06 -22.35 5.70
N ILE A 428 -26.99 -21.81 6.28
CA ILE A 428 -27.03 -20.86 7.41
C ILE A 428 -26.46 -19.48 7.00
N ILE A 429 -27.39 -18.57 6.70
CA ILE A 429 -27.56 -17.19 7.22
C ILE A 429 -26.44 -16.11 7.03
N GLY A 430 -26.76 -15.05 6.26
CA GLY A 430 -26.00 -13.78 6.24
C GLY A 430 -26.06 -12.93 7.53
N LYS A 431 -27.16 -12.99 8.30
CA LYS A 431 -27.27 -12.42 9.67
C LYS A 431 -26.30 -13.05 10.67
N GLU A 432 -25.94 -14.33 10.54
CA GLU A 432 -25.04 -15.00 11.45
C GLU A 432 -23.59 -14.59 11.18
N ALA A 433 -23.19 -14.48 9.92
CA ALA A 433 -21.89 -13.89 9.56
C ALA A 433 -21.73 -12.45 10.09
N ILE A 434 -22.77 -11.62 9.97
CA ILE A 434 -22.82 -10.27 10.55
C ILE A 434 -22.70 -10.31 12.08
N GLU A 435 -23.52 -11.10 12.77
CA GLU A 435 -23.52 -11.08 14.24
C GLU A 435 -22.22 -11.68 14.81
N ARG A 436 -21.62 -12.68 14.16
CA ARG A 436 -20.34 -13.26 14.59
C ARG A 436 -19.20 -12.25 14.49
N THR A 437 -19.08 -11.56 13.35
CA THR A 437 -18.06 -10.51 13.18
C THR A 437 -18.28 -9.37 14.17
N ARG A 438 -19.54 -8.99 14.44
CA ARG A 438 -19.91 -8.03 15.50
C ARG A 438 -19.45 -8.48 16.88
N ILE A 439 -19.84 -9.68 17.32
CA ILE A 439 -19.51 -10.23 18.64
C ILE A 439 -18.00 -10.31 18.82
N ARG A 440 -17.28 -10.87 17.84
CA ARG A 440 -15.81 -11.03 17.90
C ARG A 440 -15.08 -9.69 17.93
N SER A 441 -15.63 -8.64 17.32
CA SER A 441 -15.07 -7.27 17.44
C SER A 441 -15.16 -6.69 18.86
N THR A 442 -16.05 -7.22 19.70
CA THR A 442 -16.25 -6.80 21.10
C THR A 442 -15.70 -7.80 22.11
N GLU A 443 -15.15 -8.93 21.65
CA GLU A 443 -14.67 -10.00 22.51
C GLU A 443 -13.35 -9.61 23.21
N THR A 444 -13.34 -9.76 24.54
CA THR A 444 -12.15 -9.54 25.37
C THR A 444 -11.07 -10.57 25.09
N GLU A 445 -9.80 -10.16 25.16
CA GLU A 445 -8.68 -11.04 24.91
C GLU A 445 -8.56 -12.19 25.92
N ASN A 446 -8.38 -13.41 25.41
CA ASN A 446 -8.02 -14.61 26.17
C ASN A 446 -7.37 -15.65 25.23
N ASN A 447 -6.85 -16.75 25.78
CA ASN A 447 -6.16 -17.79 25.00
C ASN A 447 -7.06 -18.44 23.94
N GLU A 448 -8.34 -18.64 24.25
CA GLU A 448 -9.31 -19.22 23.34
C GLU A 448 -9.61 -18.27 22.18
N ALA A 449 -9.88 -16.98 22.45
CA ALA A 449 -10.11 -15.96 21.43
C ALA A 449 -8.93 -15.83 20.46
N ARG A 450 -7.69 -15.89 20.98
CA ARG A 450 -6.46 -15.93 20.17
C ARG A 450 -6.36 -17.17 19.31
N GLN A 451 -6.49 -18.35 19.90
CA GLN A 451 -6.40 -19.62 19.18
C GLN A 451 -7.49 -19.73 18.12
N ASN A 452 -8.71 -19.32 18.45
CA ASN A 452 -9.84 -19.26 17.52
C ASN A 452 -9.56 -18.30 16.37
N PHE A 453 -9.03 -17.11 16.64
CA PHE A 453 -8.65 -16.17 15.58
C PHE A 453 -7.60 -16.76 14.63
N ILE A 454 -6.50 -17.30 15.16
CA ILE A 454 -5.44 -17.90 14.35
C ILE A 454 -5.98 -19.08 13.54
N ALA A 455 -6.74 -19.98 14.19
CA ALA A 455 -7.32 -21.14 13.54
C ALA A 455 -8.28 -20.74 12.42
N LEU A 456 -9.13 -19.73 12.64
CA LEU A 456 -10.05 -19.21 11.62
C LEU A 456 -9.30 -18.58 10.45
N GLN A 457 -8.27 -17.76 10.70
CA GLN A 457 -7.47 -17.15 9.65
C GLN A 457 -6.74 -18.22 8.81
N LEU A 458 -6.14 -19.24 9.45
CA LEU A 458 -5.45 -20.33 8.73
C LEU A 458 -6.39 -21.27 7.98
N ALA A 459 -7.60 -21.46 8.50
CA ALA A 459 -8.63 -22.21 7.81
C ALA A 459 -9.22 -21.43 6.62
N GLY A 460 -8.81 -20.17 6.42
CA GLY A 460 -9.41 -19.22 5.50
C GLY A 460 -10.85 -18.99 5.89
N GLU A 461 -11.08 -18.33 7.02
CA GLU A 461 -12.38 -18.03 7.65
C GLU A 461 -13.50 -18.97 7.20
N ARG A 462 -13.46 -20.22 7.68
CA ARG A 462 -14.59 -21.14 7.57
C ARG A 462 -15.79 -20.48 8.26
N ILE A 463 -16.64 -19.79 7.51
CA ILE A 463 -17.86 -19.17 8.07
C ILE A 463 -18.83 -20.25 8.58
N ILE A 464 -18.62 -21.55 8.29
CA ILE A 464 -19.58 -22.60 8.62
C ILE A 464 -18.89 -23.85 9.23
N ASN A 465 -18.33 -23.75 10.44
CA ASN A 465 -18.28 -24.85 11.43
C ASN A 465 -17.42 -24.49 12.64
N ASP A 466 -17.98 -23.78 13.61
CA ASP A 466 -17.33 -23.49 14.91
C ASP A 466 -17.99 -24.23 16.09
N GLY A 467 -18.67 -25.35 15.84
CA GLY A 467 -19.09 -26.26 16.93
C GLY A 467 -20.03 -25.62 17.96
N THR A 468 -20.83 -24.62 17.57
CA THR A 468 -21.78 -23.97 18.49
C THR A 468 -22.71 -25.00 19.12
N PRO A 469 -23.25 -24.77 20.33
CA PRO A 469 -24.17 -25.68 21.00
C PRO A 469 -25.38 -26.08 20.15
N GLY A 470 -25.81 -25.23 19.20
CA GLY A 470 -26.87 -25.54 18.25
C GLY A 470 -26.46 -26.58 17.20
N PHE A 471 -25.28 -26.43 16.59
CA PHE A 471 -24.73 -27.44 15.68
C PHE A 471 -24.33 -28.71 16.44
N GLU A 472 -23.77 -28.58 17.64
CA GLU A 472 -23.46 -29.69 18.55
C GLU A 472 -24.74 -30.43 18.97
N ALA A 473 -25.85 -29.73 19.22
CA ALA A 473 -27.15 -30.35 19.50
C ALA A 473 -27.72 -31.08 18.29
N VAL A 474 -27.60 -30.53 17.08
CA VAL A 474 -28.07 -31.18 15.84
C VAL A 474 -27.21 -32.39 15.47
N THR A 475 -25.89 -32.30 15.59
CA THR A 475 -24.99 -33.44 15.36
C THR A 475 -25.12 -34.50 16.45
N ARG A 476 -25.32 -34.11 17.72
CA ARG A 476 -25.72 -35.04 18.80
C ARG A 476 -27.07 -35.69 18.48
N LEU A 477 -28.07 -34.94 18.02
CA LEU A 477 -29.37 -35.48 17.60
C LEU A 477 -29.23 -36.47 16.44
N ILE A 478 -28.44 -36.14 15.42
CA ILE A 478 -28.15 -37.03 14.28
C ILE A 478 -27.41 -38.29 14.76
N SER A 479 -26.41 -38.17 15.63
CA SER A 479 -25.67 -39.33 16.16
C SER A 479 -26.56 -40.24 17.03
N VAL A 480 -27.50 -39.66 17.79
CA VAL A 480 -28.50 -40.38 18.61
C VAL A 480 -29.57 -41.04 17.73
N LEU A 481 -29.96 -40.42 16.61
CA LEU A 481 -30.93 -40.99 15.65
C LEU A 481 -30.30 -41.99 14.68
N ALA A 482 -29.02 -41.87 14.36
CA ALA A 482 -28.29 -42.77 13.47
C ALA A 482 -27.94 -44.11 14.16
N GLN A 483 -27.72 -44.11 15.48
CA GLN A 483 -27.45 -45.34 16.23
C GLN A 483 -28.55 -46.42 16.14
N PRO A 484 -29.86 -46.11 16.29
CA PRO A 484 -30.91 -47.12 16.12
C PRO A 484 -31.06 -47.56 14.65
N LEU A 485 -30.74 -46.71 13.67
CA LEU A 485 -30.75 -47.07 12.25
C LEU A 485 -29.61 -48.03 11.89
N LEU A 486 -28.41 -47.80 12.45
CA LEU A 486 -27.26 -48.68 12.30
C LEU A 486 -27.48 -50.02 13.05
N ALA A 487 -28.10 -49.98 14.23
CA ALA A 487 -28.46 -51.19 14.97
C ALA A 487 -29.54 -52.02 14.24
N ALA A 488 -30.47 -51.38 13.53
CA ALA A 488 -31.45 -52.06 12.67
C ALA A 488 -30.78 -52.68 11.42
N LEU A 489 -29.79 -52.01 10.82
CA LEU A 489 -29.04 -52.51 9.66
C LEU A 489 -28.11 -53.68 9.99
N VAL A 490 -27.54 -53.72 11.19
CA VAL A 490 -26.67 -54.82 11.65
C VAL A 490 -27.48 -55.97 12.27
N GLY A 491 -28.74 -55.71 12.68
CA GLY A 491 -29.58 -56.65 13.42
C GLY A 491 -30.59 -57.48 12.62
N GLY A 492 -30.82 -57.25 11.32
CA GLY A 492 -31.87 -58.02 10.61
C GLY A 492 -31.92 -57.89 9.10
N VAL A 493 -31.42 -58.93 8.43
CA VAL A 493 -31.86 -59.50 7.12
C VAL A 493 -32.59 -58.55 6.15
N VAL A 494 -31.83 -57.74 5.41
CA VAL A 494 -32.27 -57.24 4.09
C VAL A 494 -31.10 -57.37 3.10
N PRO A 495 -31.15 -58.30 2.14
CA PRO A 495 -30.17 -58.34 1.06
C PRO A 495 -30.67 -57.42 -0.05
N PHE A 496 -30.02 -56.28 -0.29
CA PHE A 496 -29.92 -55.57 -1.60
C PHE A 496 -29.47 -54.13 -1.34
N ILE A 497 -28.19 -53.82 -1.62
CA ILE A 497 -27.63 -52.59 -2.23
C ILE A 497 -26.09 -52.71 -2.18
N PRO A 498 -25.36 -52.84 -3.31
CA PRO A 498 -23.91 -53.01 -3.32
C PRO A 498 -23.09 -51.73 -3.10
N PHE A 499 -23.75 -50.57 -2.91
CA PHE A 499 -23.07 -49.26 -2.98
C PHE A 499 -22.55 -48.73 -1.64
N VAL A 500 -22.88 -49.37 -0.51
CA VAL A 500 -22.54 -48.88 0.84
C VAL A 500 -21.26 -49.51 1.42
N GLY A 501 -20.70 -50.53 0.76
CA GLY A 501 -19.54 -51.29 1.26
C GLY A 501 -18.22 -50.51 1.38
N GLY A 502 -18.06 -49.39 0.67
CA GLY A 502 -16.83 -48.58 0.68
C GLY A 502 -16.72 -47.57 1.83
N LEU A 503 -17.85 -47.19 2.45
CA LEU A 503 -17.90 -46.16 3.50
C LEU A 503 -17.96 -46.74 4.93
N VAL A 504 -18.41 -47.99 5.09
CA VAL A 504 -18.68 -48.56 6.42
C VAL A 504 -17.46 -49.29 7.01
N ALA A 505 -16.53 -49.78 6.18
CA ALA A 505 -15.35 -50.51 6.64
C ALA A 505 -14.38 -49.68 7.52
N PRO A 506 -14.12 -48.38 7.26
CA PRO A 506 -13.30 -47.55 8.15
C PRO A 506 -14.00 -47.20 9.47
N LEU A 507 -15.34 -47.07 9.45
CA LEU A 507 -16.16 -46.72 10.61
C LEU A 507 -16.31 -47.88 11.61
N ALA A 508 -16.41 -49.12 11.12
CA ALA A 508 -16.52 -50.31 11.97
C ALA A 508 -15.20 -50.65 12.69
N ALA A 509 -14.05 -50.32 12.10
CA ALA A 509 -12.73 -50.53 12.72
C ALA A 509 -12.45 -49.55 13.88
N GLY A 510 -13.09 -48.37 13.90
CA GLY A 510 -12.99 -47.39 14.98
C GLY A 510 -13.92 -47.65 16.18
N LEU A 511 -14.95 -48.49 16.03
CA LEU A 511 -16.01 -48.67 17.03
C LEU A 511 -15.77 -49.81 18.04
N THR A 512 -14.77 -50.67 17.83
CA THR A 512 -14.47 -51.81 18.72
C THR A 512 -13.33 -51.55 19.72
N GLY A 513 -12.67 -50.39 19.64
CA GLY A 513 -11.69 -49.92 20.62
C GLY A 513 -12.36 -49.22 21.79
N SER A 514 -12.74 -49.98 22.83
CA SER A 514 -13.27 -49.41 24.07
C SER A 514 -12.15 -48.74 24.87
N THR A 515 -11.97 -47.42 24.71
CA THR A 515 -11.60 -46.41 25.73
C THR A 515 -11.19 -45.11 25.02
N VAL A 516 -11.63 -43.97 25.56
CA VAL A 516 -11.50 -42.59 25.02
C VAL A 516 -12.58 -42.18 24.00
N PHE A 517 -13.77 -41.84 24.52
CA PHE A 517 -14.74 -41.00 23.81
C PHE A 517 -14.37 -39.52 24.03
N GLY A 518 -13.65 -38.94 23.07
CA GLY A 518 -13.34 -37.52 22.99
C GLY A 518 -12.91 -37.16 21.57
N SER A 519 -13.54 -36.14 20.98
CA SER A 519 -13.21 -35.38 19.76
C SER A 519 -13.02 -36.08 18.38
N SER A 520 -12.53 -37.31 18.27
CA SER A 520 -12.01 -37.81 16.97
C SER A 520 -13.05 -38.14 15.89
N ILE A 521 -14.28 -38.51 16.25
CA ILE A 521 -15.35 -38.80 15.28
C ILE A 521 -15.96 -37.49 14.72
N PHE A 522 -15.96 -36.42 15.53
CA PHE A 522 -16.45 -35.10 15.13
C PHE A 522 -15.54 -34.47 14.06
N GLU A 523 -14.22 -34.58 14.21
CA GLU A 523 -13.24 -34.13 13.22
C GLU A 523 -13.35 -34.92 11.90
N GLY A 524 -13.69 -36.20 11.95
CA GLY A 524 -13.82 -37.05 10.75
C GLY A 524 -15.03 -36.68 9.86
N VAL A 525 -16.14 -36.24 10.45
CA VAL A 525 -17.37 -35.89 9.70
C VAL A 525 -17.39 -34.42 9.27
N ALA A 526 -16.78 -33.52 10.05
CA ALA A 526 -16.61 -32.10 9.67
C ALA A 526 -15.64 -31.89 8.48
N ASN A 527 -14.93 -32.93 8.05
CA ASN A 527 -13.94 -32.91 6.96
C ASN A 527 -14.46 -33.44 5.61
N ILE A 528 -15.77 -33.64 5.42
CA ILE A 528 -16.30 -34.31 4.21
C ILE A 528 -16.63 -33.34 3.05
N VAL A 529 -16.68 -32.02 3.27
CA VAL A 529 -16.68 -31.03 2.16
C VAL A 529 -15.73 -29.90 2.56
N VAL A 530 -14.55 -29.89 1.94
CA VAL A 530 -13.40 -29.06 2.34
C VAL A 530 -13.08 -28.12 1.21
N ILE A 531 -13.46 -26.86 1.36
CA ILE A 531 -12.91 -25.75 0.59
C ILE A 531 -12.48 -24.71 1.64
N LYS A 532 -11.18 -24.41 1.73
CA LYS A 532 -10.67 -23.31 2.57
C LYS A 532 -10.86 -22.02 1.78
N GLN A 533 -11.20 -20.90 2.41
CA GLN A 533 -11.29 -19.62 1.67
C GLN A 533 -9.92 -19.20 1.07
N SER A 534 -8.81 -19.63 1.67
CA SER A 534 -7.48 -19.49 1.05
C SER A 534 -7.30 -20.37 -0.18
N ASP A 535 -8.00 -21.51 -0.26
CA ASP A 535 -8.06 -22.36 -1.46
C ASP A 535 -9.02 -21.77 -2.53
N THR A 536 -9.93 -20.85 -2.18
CA THR A 536 -10.78 -20.08 -3.13
C THR A 536 -10.18 -18.73 -3.51
N TRP A 537 -9.17 -18.25 -2.78
CA TRP A 537 -8.44 -17.02 -3.14
C TRP A 537 -7.61 -17.19 -4.40
N LEU A 538 -7.23 -18.43 -4.70
CA LEU A 538 -6.74 -18.87 -5.99
C LEU A 538 -7.88 -19.63 -6.68
N SER A 539 -7.99 -19.56 -8.00
CA SER A 539 -9.01 -20.35 -8.69
C SER A 539 -8.81 -21.85 -8.45
N GLU A 540 -9.84 -22.53 -7.93
CA GLU A 540 -9.84 -23.99 -7.78
C GLU A 540 -9.62 -24.72 -9.12
N LEU A 541 -9.89 -24.01 -10.22
CA LEU A 541 -9.93 -24.47 -11.60
C LEU A 541 -8.59 -24.42 -12.34
N LYS A 542 -7.47 -24.06 -11.69
CA LYS A 542 -6.13 -24.36 -12.22
C LYS A 542 -5.53 -25.60 -11.54
N PRO A 543 -6.02 -26.84 -11.85
CA PRO A 543 -5.43 -28.05 -11.30
C PRO A 543 -3.95 -28.19 -11.69
N GLU A 544 -3.47 -27.55 -12.76
CA GLU A 544 -2.03 -27.46 -13.06
C GLU A 544 -1.19 -26.70 -12.03
N CYS A 545 -1.80 -25.83 -11.21
CA CYS A 545 -1.10 -25.10 -10.16
C CYS A 545 -0.99 -25.87 -8.84
N ARG A 546 -1.86 -26.87 -8.61
CA ARG A 546 -1.82 -27.68 -7.37
C ARG A 546 -0.54 -28.50 -7.19
N PRO A 547 0.07 -29.13 -8.22
CA PRO A 547 1.31 -29.87 -8.06
C PRO A 547 2.49 -29.03 -7.54
N GLY A 548 2.51 -27.72 -7.79
CA GLY A 548 3.54 -26.78 -7.31
C GLY A 548 3.18 -26.04 -6.03
N TRP A 549 1.92 -26.10 -5.59
CA TRP A 549 1.42 -25.45 -4.37
C TRP A 549 1.51 -26.41 -3.19
N ASP A 550 2.44 -26.14 -2.27
CA ASP A 550 2.57 -26.89 -1.03
C ASP A 550 1.71 -26.22 0.06
N ALA A 551 0.53 -26.79 0.30
CA ALA A 551 -0.43 -26.30 1.30
C ALA A 551 0.14 -26.29 2.73
N THR A 552 1.09 -27.18 3.04
CA THR A 552 1.77 -27.20 4.34
C THR A 552 2.73 -26.03 4.47
N VAL A 553 3.51 -25.74 3.42
CA VAL A 553 4.37 -24.54 3.35
C VAL A 553 3.54 -23.26 3.44
N ALA A 554 2.45 -23.15 2.67
CA ALA A 554 1.56 -22.00 2.69
C ALA A 554 0.94 -21.77 4.08
N SER A 555 0.46 -22.84 4.73
CA SER A 555 -0.12 -22.75 6.08
C SER A 555 0.92 -22.30 7.11
N ARG A 556 2.16 -22.78 6.99
CA ARG A 556 3.27 -22.39 7.87
C ARG A 556 3.68 -20.93 7.66
N ALA A 557 3.75 -20.48 6.40
CA ALA A 557 4.00 -19.08 6.06
C ALA A 557 2.90 -18.16 6.63
N ALA A 558 1.62 -18.50 6.41
CA ALA A 558 0.48 -17.76 6.95
C ALA A 558 0.51 -17.69 8.49
N LEU A 559 0.84 -18.80 9.16
CA LEU A 559 0.96 -18.82 10.62
C LEU A 559 2.09 -17.90 11.09
N ALA A 560 3.24 -17.90 10.41
CA ALA A 560 4.34 -17.01 10.75
C ALA A 560 3.93 -15.53 10.63
N HIS A 561 3.26 -15.15 9.54
CA HIS A 561 2.71 -13.80 9.38
C HIS A 561 1.75 -13.46 10.52
N LEU A 562 0.76 -14.32 10.80
CA LEU A 562 -0.25 -14.07 11.83
C LEU A 562 0.36 -13.89 13.21
N LEU A 563 1.32 -14.74 13.60
CA LEU A 563 1.95 -14.68 14.91
C LEU A 563 2.79 -13.41 15.09
N GLU A 564 3.47 -12.95 14.05
CA GLU A 564 4.33 -11.77 14.12
C GLU A 564 3.55 -10.46 14.30
N ILE A 565 2.31 -10.40 13.83
CA ILE A 565 1.47 -9.20 13.89
C ILE A 565 0.28 -9.36 14.83
N TYR A 566 0.20 -10.45 15.61
CA TYR A 566 -0.95 -10.68 16.48
C TYR A 566 -0.99 -9.70 17.66
N SER A 567 -2.14 -9.06 17.85
CA SER A 567 -2.51 -8.42 19.11
C SER A 567 -4.03 -8.47 19.30
N ALA A 568 -4.48 -8.24 20.53
CA ALA A 568 -5.91 -8.11 20.83
C ALA A 568 -6.58 -7.00 20.01
N ASP A 569 -5.93 -5.84 19.92
CA ASP A 569 -6.41 -4.68 19.17
C ASP A 569 -6.54 -4.98 17.67
N ARG A 570 -5.53 -5.65 17.08
CA ARG A 570 -5.59 -6.09 15.69
C ARG A 570 -6.72 -7.08 15.47
N ARG A 571 -6.89 -8.07 16.34
CA ARG A 571 -7.97 -9.07 16.25
C ARG A 571 -9.35 -8.39 16.28
N ARG A 572 -9.56 -7.48 17.23
CA ARG A 572 -10.83 -6.73 17.34
C ARG A 572 -11.07 -5.84 16.13
N MET A 573 -10.05 -5.11 15.66
CA MET A 573 -10.15 -4.29 14.45
C MET A 573 -10.44 -5.14 13.21
N HIS A 574 -9.75 -6.28 13.04
CA HIS A 574 -9.97 -7.20 11.92
C HIS A 574 -11.46 -7.54 11.80
N TRP A 575 -12.09 -7.98 12.91
CA TRP A 575 -13.50 -8.34 12.90
C TRP A 575 -14.43 -7.15 12.72
N ARG A 576 -14.04 -5.97 13.22
CA ARG A 576 -14.79 -4.74 12.99
C ARG A 576 -14.79 -4.34 11.51
N VAL A 577 -13.65 -4.40 10.85
CA VAL A 577 -13.53 -4.12 9.41
C VAL A 577 -14.34 -5.14 8.60
N ALA A 578 -14.25 -6.43 8.94
CA ALA A 578 -15.06 -7.48 8.32
C ALA A 578 -16.57 -7.20 8.46
N TYR A 579 -17.01 -6.85 9.67
CA TYR A 579 -18.40 -6.49 9.97
C TYR A 579 -18.90 -5.34 9.09
N GLU A 580 -18.13 -4.25 8.97
CA GLU A 580 -18.52 -3.12 8.14
C GLU A 580 -18.49 -3.44 6.64
N GLN A 581 -17.53 -4.23 6.14
CA GLN A 581 -17.50 -4.65 4.74
C GLN A 581 -18.68 -5.58 4.36
N LEU A 582 -19.19 -6.38 5.30
CA LEU A 582 -20.39 -7.20 5.09
C LEU A 582 -21.67 -6.36 5.07
N LEU A 583 -21.72 -5.29 5.88
CA LEU A 583 -22.87 -4.39 5.94
C LEU A 583 -22.89 -3.35 4.80
N PHE A 584 -21.74 -2.83 4.41
CA PHE A 584 -21.63 -1.84 3.34
C PHE A 584 -21.85 -2.49 1.97
N SER A 585 -22.46 -1.74 1.06
CA SER A 585 -22.58 -2.13 -0.34
C SER A 585 -22.57 -0.89 -1.23
N HIS A 586 -21.85 -0.95 -2.34
CA HIS A 586 -21.88 0.11 -3.35
C HIS A 586 -23.26 0.24 -4.00
N GLN A 587 -24.10 -0.81 -3.93
CA GLN A 587 -25.46 -0.84 -4.46
C GLN A 587 -26.47 -0.09 -3.57
N ASP A 588 -26.06 0.28 -2.36
CA ASP A 588 -26.93 0.88 -1.37
C ASP A 588 -26.90 2.41 -1.44
N GLU A 589 -28.01 3.04 -1.08
CA GLU A 589 -28.07 4.45 -0.72
C GLU A 589 -27.56 4.63 0.72
N ILE A 590 -26.78 5.69 0.93
CA ILE A 590 -26.31 6.15 2.25
C ILE A 590 -26.46 7.67 2.36
N ALA A 591 -26.31 8.22 3.57
CA ALA A 591 -26.40 9.67 3.77
C ALA A 591 -25.45 10.46 2.85
N ALA A 592 -24.21 9.97 2.75
CA ALA A 592 -23.14 10.56 1.96
C ALA A 592 -23.40 10.51 0.44
N SER A 593 -24.14 9.50 -0.05
CA SER A 593 -24.47 9.38 -1.47
C SER A 593 -25.68 10.22 -1.89
N ARG A 594 -26.23 11.05 -0.98
CA ARG A 594 -27.25 12.08 -1.29
C ARG A 594 -28.53 11.53 -1.94
N GLY A 595 -28.93 10.32 -1.54
CA GLY A 595 -30.18 9.70 -1.99
C GLY A 595 -30.09 8.97 -3.34
N VAL A 596 -28.88 8.70 -3.84
CA VAL A 596 -28.65 7.75 -4.94
C VAL A 596 -27.79 6.58 -4.46
N PRO A 597 -27.83 5.41 -5.12
CA PRO A 597 -26.87 4.34 -4.85
C PRO A 597 -25.43 4.85 -4.93
N CYS A 598 -24.54 4.35 -4.06
CA CYS A 598 -23.15 4.87 -3.99
C CYS A 598 -22.46 4.85 -5.35
N TYR A 599 -22.62 3.77 -6.13
CA TYR A 599 -21.99 3.66 -7.46
C TYR A 599 -22.45 4.74 -8.46
N GLU A 600 -23.62 5.36 -8.28
CA GLU A 600 -24.11 6.45 -9.13
C GLU A 600 -23.50 7.80 -8.76
N ALA A 601 -23.03 7.95 -7.52
CA ALA A 601 -22.38 9.17 -7.04
C ALA A 601 -20.96 9.33 -7.59
N SER A 602 -20.34 8.25 -8.05
CA SER A 602 -19.01 8.30 -8.61
C SER A 602 -18.97 8.94 -10.00
N THR A 603 -17.96 9.79 -10.21
CA THR A 603 -17.67 10.42 -11.51
C THR A 603 -16.22 10.27 -11.93
N VAL A 604 -15.38 9.69 -11.07
CA VAL A 604 -13.96 9.49 -11.34
C VAL A 604 -13.80 8.35 -12.34
N PRO A 605 -12.89 8.47 -13.33
CA PRO A 605 -12.58 7.37 -14.22
C PRO A 605 -12.19 6.08 -13.49
N THR A 606 -12.78 4.94 -13.87
CA THR A 606 -12.59 3.67 -13.15
C THR A 606 -12.30 2.49 -14.06
N LEU A 607 -11.27 1.72 -13.73
CA LEU A 607 -11.07 0.35 -14.21
C LEU A 607 -11.62 -0.61 -13.14
N LEU A 608 -12.71 -1.30 -13.47
CA LEU A 608 -13.34 -2.26 -12.57
C LEU A 608 -13.07 -3.68 -13.06
N ILE A 609 -12.51 -4.54 -12.21
CA ILE A 609 -12.13 -5.91 -12.61
C ILE A 609 -12.75 -6.93 -11.65
N GLY A 610 -13.32 -8.00 -12.19
CA GLY A 610 -13.80 -9.13 -11.40
C GLY A 610 -13.18 -10.43 -11.92
N GLY A 611 -12.65 -11.25 -11.01
CA GLY A 611 -12.25 -12.63 -11.31
C GLY A 611 -13.48 -13.53 -11.38
N GLU A 612 -13.62 -14.32 -12.45
CA GLU A 612 -14.78 -15.18 -12.68
C GLU A 612 -15.03 -16.21 -11.56
N ASN A 613 -13.95 -16.67 -10.92
CA ASN A 613 -13.98 -17.64 -9.82
C ASN A 613 -13.96 -16.96 -8.44
N ASP A 614 -14.10 -15.63 -8.38
CA ASP A 614 -14.34 -14.90 -7.13
C ASP A 614 -15.81 -15.05 -6.70
N VAL A 615 -16.19 -16.32 -6.55
CA VAL A 615 -17.54 -16.84 -6.28
C VAL A 615 -17.37 -17.91 -5.22
N VAL A 616 -17.92 -17.71 -4.02
CA VAL A 616 -17.83 -18.69 -2.94
C VAL A 616 -18.91 -19.78 -3.10
N ASP A 617 -20.12 -19.39 -3.51
CA ASP A 617 -21.25 -20.24 -3.94
C ASP A 617 -22.37 -19.31 -4.42
N ASP A 618 -23.04 -19.63 -5.53
CA ASP A 618 -24.21 -18.90 -6.03
C ASP A 618 -25.34 -18.77 -4.98
N GLN A 619 -25.40 -19.67 -3.98
CA GLN A 619 -26.42 -19.68 -2.92
C GLN A 619 -26.07 -18.78 -1.73
N THR A 620 -24.79 -18.63 -1.38
CA THR A 620 -24.36 -17.82 -0.22
C THR A 620 -24.55 -16.31 -0.46
N GLY A 621 -24.62 -15.90 -1.73
CA GLY A 621 -24.71 -14.52 -2.15
C GLY A 621 -23.47 -13.68 -1.82
N PHE A 622 -22.36 -14.31 -1.42
CA PHE A 622 -21.03 -13.71 -1.38
C PHE A 622 -20.37 -13.94 -2.75
N ASN A 623 -20.82 -13.17 -3.74
CA ASN A 623 -20.40 -13.30 -5.13
C ASN A 623 -19.90 -11.94 -5.64
N ILE A 624 -18.60 -11.69 -5.46
CA ILE A 624 -17.93 -10.45 -5.85
C ILE A 624 -17.96 -10.31 -7.38
N TYR A 625 -17.73 -11.40 -8.11
CA TYR A 625 -17.79 -11.39 -9.57
C TYR A 625 -19.15 -10.91 -10.09
N LYS A 626 -20.27 -11.46 -9.58
CA LYS A 626 -21.63 -11.02 -9.93
C LYS A 626 -21.89 -9.60 -9.46
N GLY A 627 -21.36 -9.20 -8.30
CA GLY A 627 -21.38 -7.82 -7.83
C GLY A 627 -20.75 -6.86 -8.85
N VAL A 628 -19.56 -7.19 -9.34
CA VAL A 628 -18.87 -6.43 -10.38
C VAL A 628 -19.65 -6.43 -11.70
N GLN A 629 -20.18 -7.57 -12.14
CA GLN A 629 -21.05 -7.65 -13.33
C GLN A 629 -22.33 -6.82 -13.19
N PHE A 630 -22.85 -6.68 -11.97
CA PHE A 630 -24.03 -5.88 -11.68
C PHE A 630 -23.71 -4.38 -11.67
N LEU A 631 -22.63 -3.99 -11.00
CA LEU A 631 -22.22 -2.60 -10.82
C LEU A 631 -21.80 -1.97 -12.14
N ALA A 632 -20.91 -2.65 -12.88
CA ALA A 632 -20.31 -2.14 -14.11
C ALA A 632 -21.33 -1.43 -15.02
N PRO A 633 -22.34 -2.08 -15.61
CA PRO A 633 -23.25 -1.43 -16.56
C PRO A 633 -24.08 -0.27 -15.96
N ARG A 634 -24.08 -0.09 -14.64
CA ARG A 634 -24.81 0.97 -13.93
C ARG A 634 -23.92 2.13 -13.50
N MET A 635 -22.60 1.97 -13.50
CA MET A 635 -21.62 3.04 -13.29
C MET A 635 -21.50 3.95 -14.53
N ILE A 636 -22.65 4.43 -15.04
CA ILE A 636 -22.74 5.19 -16.29
C ILE A 636 -22.08 6.57 -16.20
N ASN A 637 -21.87 7.07 -14.98
CA ASN A 637 -21.23 8.34 -14.70
C ASN A 637 -19.70 8.23 -14.60
N ASN A 638 -19.15 7.01 -14.59
CA ASN A 638 -17.71 6.76 -14.52
C ASN A 638 -17.13 6.51 -15.92
N PRO A 639 -16.28 7.40 -16.47
CA PRO A 639 -15.53 7.10 -17.69
C PRO A 639 -14.59 5.92 -17.43
N GLY A 640 -14.70 4.80 -18.15
CA GLY A 640 -13.91 3.64 -17.74
C GLY A 640 -14.10 2.39 -18.57
N ARG A 641 -13.70 1.25 -17.99
CA ARG A 641 -14.01 -0.08 -18.53
C ARG A 641 -14.11 -1.11 -17.42
N ALA A 642 -14.96 -2.10 -17.62
CA ALA A 642 -15.01 -3.28 -16.79
C ALA A 642 -14.31 -4.45 -17.49
N VAL A 643 -13.58 -5.24 -16.73
CA VAL A 643 -12.87 -6.43 -17.22
C VAL A 643 -13.31 -7.64 -16.40
N TYR A 644 -13.70 -8.70 -17.09
CA TYR A 644 -14.13 -9.95 -16.47
C TYR A 644 -13.05 -11.00 -16.77
N ALA A 645 -12.23 -11.29 -15.77
CA ALA A 645 -11.08 -12.16 -15.91
C ALA A 645 -11.51 -13.62 -15.72
N ALA A 646 -11.56 -14.37 -16.82
CA ALA A 646 -11.85 -15.79 -16.79
C ALA A 646 -10.81 -16.56 -15.96
N ASP A 647 -11.24 -17.69 -15.37
CA ASP A 647 -10.37 -18.63 -14.62
C ASP A 647 -9.55 -17.99 -13.48
N THR A 648 -10.04 -16.90 -12.90
CA THR A 648 -9.32 -16.08 -11.90
C THR A 648 -10.15 -15.94 -10.63
N GLY A 649 -9.56 -16.18 -9.46
CA GLY A 649 -10.17 -16.00 -8.16
C GLY A 649 -10.07 -14.58 -7.59
N HIS A 650 -10.07 -14.48 -6.26
CA HIS A 650 -10.07 -13.21 -5.52
C HIS A 650 -8.73 -12.47 -5.60
N SER A 651 -7.62 -13.19 -5.57
CA SER A 651 -6.27 -12.61 -5.45
C SER A 651 -5.61 -12.45 -6.82
N MET A 652 -6.26 -11.69 -7.71
CA MET A 652 -5.83 -11.53 -9.10
C MET A 652 -4.38 -11.04 -9.27
N HIS A 653 -3.90 -10.20 -8.34
CA HIS A 653 -2.53 -9.70 -8.33
C HIS A 653 -1.49 -10.80 -8.03
N VAL A 654 -1.90 -11.93 -7.45
CA VAL A 654 -1.08 -13.14 -7.25
C VAL A 654 -1.32 -14.15 -8.38
N GLU A 655 -2.57 -14.34 -8.79
CA GLU A 655 -2.94 -15.37 -9.78
C GLU A 655 -2.57 -15.01 -11.22
N ARG A 656 -2.70 -13.72 -11.56
CA ARG A 656 -2.54 -13.18 -12.92
C ARG A 656 -1.88 -11.80 -12.91
N PRO A 657 -0.70 -11.65 -12.27
CA PRO A 657 -0.04 -10.36 -12.13
C PRO A 657 0.28 -9.68 -13.47
N ASN A 658 0.67 -10.43 -14.52
CA ASN A 658 1.01 -9.83 -15.82
C ASN A 658 -0.25 -9.30 -16.52
N PHE A 659 -1.32 -10.09 -16.51
CA PHE A 659 -2.62 -9.67 -17.02
C PHE A 659 -3.11 -8.41 -16.31
N LEU A 660 -3.13 -8.42 -14.97
CA LEU A 660 -3.59 -7.26 -14.20
C LEU A 660 -2.74 -6.02 -14.53
N ALA A 661 -1.40 -6.16 -14.54
CA ALA A 661 -0.50 -5.08 -14.89
C ALA A 661 -0.75 -4.53 -16.30
N ALA A 662 -0.96 -5.39 -17.29
CA ALA A 662 -1.29 -4.98 -18.64
C ALA A 662 -2.62 -4.23 -18.73
N GLU A 663 -3.64 -4.66 -17.99
CA GLU A 663 -4.94 -3.99 -17.97
C GLU A 663 -4.90 -2.62 -17.29
N ILE A 664 -4.10 -2.49 -16.22
CA ILE A 664 -3.82 -1.22 -15.54
C ILE A 664 -3.07 -0.28 -16.49
N HIS A 665 -2.01 -0.75 -17.15
CA HIS A 665 -1.28 0.04 -18.13
C HIS A 665 -2.19 0.56 -19.22
N LYS A 666 -2.97 -0.30 -19.87
CA LYS A 666 -3.94 0.11 -20.91
C LYS A 666 -4.91 1.18 -20.42
N PHE A 667 -5.28 1.15 -19.14
CA PHE A 667 -6.19 2.12 -18.56
C PHE A 667 -5.51 3.46 -18.28
N ILE A 668 -4.39 3.45 -17.56
CA ILE A 668 -3.59 4.64 -17.27
C ILE A 668 -3.13 5.28 -18.59
N CYS A 669 -2.60 4.51 -19.53
CA CYS A 669 -2.18 4.95 -20.85
C CYS A 669 -3.21 5.80 -21.60
N LYS A 670 -4.50 5.45 -21.52
CA LYS A 670 -5.56 6.21 -22.19
C LYS A 670 -5.80 7.59 -21.58
N GLN A 671 -5.42 7.78 -20.32
CA GLN A 671 -5.52 9.04 -19.60
C GLN A 671 -4.30 9.93 -19.87
N TYR A 672 -3.14 9.31 -20.09
CA TYR A 672 -1.86 10.01 -20.20
C TYR A 672 -1.36 10.22 -21.63
N ALA A 673 -2.05 9.64 -22.63
CA ALA A 673 -1.69 9.79 -24.03
C ALA A 673 -2.91 10.10 -24.89
N HIS A 674 -2.87 11.23 -25.59
CA HIS A 674 -3.91 11.63 -26.53
C HIS A 674 -3.35 11.75 -27.94
N THR A 675 -3.95 11.02 -28.88
CA THR A 675 -3.68 11.24 -30.31
C THR A 675 -4.65 12.29 -30.81
N VAL A 676 -4.11 13.48 -31.07
CA VAL A 676 -4.80 14.63 -31.63
C VAL A 676 -5.07 14.33 -33.10
N THR A 677 -6.35 14.28 -33.43
CA THR A 677 -6.85 13.94 -34.77
C THR A 677 -7.37 15.15 -35.53
N ALA A 678 -7.69 16.23 -34.82
CA ALA A 678 -8.18 17.50 -35.37
C ALA A 678 -7.97 18.62 -34.34
N VAL A 679 -8.22 19.86 -34.74
CA VAL A 679 -7.98 21.08 -33.97
C VAL A 679 -9.03 22.10 -34.36
N ARG A 680 -9.34 23.06 -33.47
CA ARG A 680 -10.17 24.23 -33.81
C ARG A 680 -9.29 25.47 -33.79
N ARG A 681 -9.53 26.37 -34.74
CA ARG A 681 -8.86 27.67 -34.79
C ARG A 681 -9.82 28.83 -34.61
N GLU A 682 -9.37 29.83 -33.84
CA GLU A 682 -9.98 31.15 -33.79
C GLU A 682 -8.90 32.18 -34.10
N GLU A 683 -9.18 33.05 -35.06
CA GLU A 683 -8.23 34.08 -35.53
C GLU A 683 -6.85 33.52 -35.93
N GLY A 684 -6.83 32.27 -36.43
CA GLY A 684 -5.62 31.57 -36.88
C GLY A 684 -4.87 30.82 -35.78
N ARG A 685 -5.29 30.90 -34.51
CA ARG A 685 -4.66 30.20 -33.38
C ARG A 685 -5.43 28.96 -32.99
N ILE A 686 -4.72 27.92 -32.57
CA ILE A 686 -5.34 26.72 -32.01
C ILE A 686 -5.96 27.07 -30.67
N THR A 687 -7.27 26.96 -30.56
CA THR A 687 -8.01 27.16 -29.30
C THR A 687 -8.40 25.86 -28.64
N GLU A 688 -8.59 24.79 -29.42
CA GLU A 688 -8.97 23.46 -28.91
C GLU A 688 -8.26 22.35 -29.69
N LEU A 689 -7.92 21.25 -29.01
CA LEU A 689 -7.42 20.01 -29.61
C LEU A 689 -8.48 18.93 -29.48
N TYR A 690 -8.66 18.13 -30.53
CA TYR A 690 -9.62 17.03 -30.57
C TYR A 690 -8.93 15.68 -30.64
N PHE A 691 -9.42 14.71 -29.88
CA PHE A 691 -8.87 13.36 -29.84
C PHE A 691 -9.95 12.27 -29.94
N GLY A 692 -9.62 11.22 -30.69
CA GLY A 692 -10.42 10.02 -30.86
C GLY A 692 -11.62 10.18 -31.80
N PRO A 693 -12.39 9.08 -32.04
CA PRO A 693 -13.51 9.05 -32.98
C PRO A 693 -14.72 9.91 -32.57
N MET A 694 -14.65 10.56 -31.41
CA MET A 694 -15.75 11.31 -30.81
C MET A 694 -15.44 12.78 -30.56
N PHE A 695 -14.28 13.26 -31.00
CA PHE A 695 -13.94 14.66 -30.87
C PHE A 695 -14.01 15.14 -29.41
N LYS A 696 -13.47 14.37 -28.45
CA LYS A 696 -13.26 14.90 -27.10
C LYS A 696 -12.30 16.08 -27.23
N THR A 697 -12.64 17.20 -26.58
CA THR A 697 -11.85 18.44 -26.65
C THR A 697 -11.05 18.66 -25.38
N VAL A 698 -9.90 19.29 -25.54
CA VAL A 698 -9.20 20.03 -24.49
C VAL A 698 -8.92 21.43 -25.03
N SER A 699 -8.99 22.45 -24.17
CA SER A 699 -8.55 23.77 -24.59
C SER A 699 -7.03 23.77 -24.86
N ALA A 700 -6.56 24.62 -25.74
CA ALA A 700 -5.13 24.77 -25.99
C ALA A 700 -4.38 25.21 -24.73
N ALA A 701 -5.01 26.02 -23.87
CA ALA A 701 -4.45 26.44 -22.59
C ALA A 701 -4.27 25.25 -21.64
N ASP A 702 -5.28 24.39 -21.50
CA ASP A 702 -5.19 23.20 -20.67
C ASP A 702 -4.17 22.19 -21.23
N ALA A 703 -4.14 21.99 -22.56
CA ALA A 703 -3.11 21.14 -23.18
C ALA A 703 -1.69 21.69 -22.98
N LEU A 704 -1.51 23.01 -23.03
CA LEU A 704 -0.23 23.65 -22.73
C LEU A 704 0.18 23.40 -21.28
N GLU A 705 -0.73 23.56 -20.32
CA GLU A 705 -0.47 23.18 -18.92
C GLU A 705 -0.15 21.70 -18.79
N ASP A 706 -0.91 20.83 -19.45
CA ASP A 706 -0.73 19.39 -19.39
C ASP A 706 0.64 18.98 -19.94
N ILE A 707 1.10 19.55 -21.05
CA ILE A 707 2.43 19.26 -21.58
C ILE A 707 3.52 19.88 -20.67
N LYS A 708 3.31 21.11 -20.20
CA LYS A 708 4.26 21.86 -19.34
C LYS A 708 4.51 21.16 -18.01
N TYR A 709 3.45 20.70 -17.37
CA TYR A 709 3.52 19.96 -16.10
C TYR A 709 3.63 18.45 -16.32
N ASN A 710 3.81 18.02 -17.57
CA ASN A 710 3.96 16.63 -17.96
C ASN A 710 2.78 15.76 -17.43
N ARG A 711 1.57 16.33 -17.39
CA ARG A 711 0.33 15.64 -16.99
C ARG A 711 -0.18 14.75 -18.11
N VAL A 712 -0.16 15.20 -19.37
CA VAL A 712 -0.65 14.42 -20.52
C VAL A 712 0.30 14.58 -21.70
N GLN A 713 0.57 13.49 -22.40
CA GLN A 713 1.36 13.49 -23.62
C GLN A 713 0.44 13.51 -24.84
N TYR A 714 0.56 14.54 -25.65
CA TYR A 714 -0.19 14.67 -26.89
C TYR A 714 0.64 14.21 -28.08
N TYR A 715 -0.02 13.61 -29.05
CA TYR A 715 0.61 13.06 -30.25
C TYR A 715 -0.19 13.45 -31.49
N VAL A 716 0.50 13.63 -32.60
CA VAL A 716 -0.12 13.62 -33.93
C VAL A 716 0.17 12.26 -34.56
N ALA A 717 -0.85 11.62 -35.14
CA ALA A 717 -0.65 10.42 -35.94
C ALA A 717 -0.34 10.79 -37.39
N GLY A 718 0.80 10.31 -37.91
CA GLY A 718 1.13 10.37 -39.33
C GLY A 718 0.23 9.45 -40.16
N ALA A 719 0.25 9.62 -41.48
CA ALA A 719 -0.54 8.80 -42.41
C ALA A 719 -0.16 7.30 -42.38
N ASP A 720 1.04 6.98 -41.90
CA ASP A 720 1.57 5.64 -41.67
C ASP A 720 1.23 5.07 -40.27
N GLY A 721 0.52 5.84 -39.44
CA GLY A 721 0.22 5.50 -38.06
C GLY A 721 1.35 5.78 -37.07
N ALA A 722 2.49 6.31 -37.51
CA ALA A 722 3.56 6.73 -36.61
C ALA A 722 3.10 7.89 -35.73
N ARG A 723 3.48 7.88 -34.45
CA ARG A 723 3.11 8.92 -33.50
C ARG A 723 4.25 9.91 -33.32
N THR A 724 3.95 11.20 -33.48
CA THR A 724 4.88 12.29 -33.22
C THR A 724 4.40 13.08 -32.02
N SER A 725 5.21 13.16 -30.96
CA SER A 725 4.84 13.92 -29.76
C SER A 725 4.72 15.42 -30.03
N ILE A 726 3.75 16.04 -29.36
CA ILE A 726 3.53 17.48 -29.30
C ILE A 726 4.28 18.02 -28.08
N TYR A 727 4.97 19.14 -28.26
CA TYR A 727 5.77 19.83 -27.26
C TYR A 727 5.32 21.28 -27.11
N VAL A 728 5.54 21.89 -25.94
CA VAL A 728 5.41 23.34 -25.78
C VAL A 728 6.71 24.01 -26.19
N LYS A 729 6.63 24.96 -27.10
CA LYS A 729 7.72 25.90 -27.40
C LYS A 729 7.40 27.25 -26.78
N ARG A 730 8.44 27.84 -26.18
CA ARG A 730 8.38 29.15 -25.53
C ARG A 730 9.26 30.14 -26.28
N TYR A 731 8.80 31.37 -26.41
CA TYR A 731 9.64 32.46 -26.90
C TYR A 731 9.16 33.81 -26.37
N LEU A 732 10.09 34.76 -26.37
CA LEU A 732 9.80 36.16 -26.04
C LEU A 732 9.49 36.96 -27.31
N THR A 733 8.46 37.81 -27.25
CA THR A 733 8.08 38.74 -28.31
C THR A 733 7.48 40.05 -27.78
N THR A 734 7.16 41.02 -28.65
CA THR A 734 6.41 42.24 -28.31
C THR A 734 5.09 42.34 -29.06
N LEU A 735 4.09 43.02 -28.50
CA LEU A 735 2.93 43.44 -29.29
C LEU A 735 3.26 44.59 -30.26
N PRO A 736 2.69 44.61 -31.48
CA PRO A 736 1.73 43.65 -32.02
C PRO A 736 2.38 42.47 -32.79
N ASP A 737 3.71 42.36 -32.77
CA ASP A 737 4.46 41.34 -33.52
C ASP A 737 4.40 39.98 -32.81
N GLU A 738 3.28 39.28 -32.96
CA GLU A 738 3.08 37.94 -32.42
C GLU A 738 3.68 36.84 -33.31
N THR A 739 4.36 37.21 -34.39
CA THR A 739 4.93 36.27 -35.35
C THR A 739 6.20 35.59 -34.80
N THR A 740 6.61 34.48 -35.40
CA THR A 740 7.89 33.81 -35.08
C THR A 740 9.11 34.61 -35.55
N ASP A 741 8.90 35.60 -36.42
CA ASP A 741 9.87 36.63 -36.78
C ASP A 741 9.89 37.73 -35.72
N ASN A 742 10.21 37.34 -34.48
CA ASN A 742 10.08 38.21 -33.33
C ASN A 742 10.89 39.52 -33.45
N ASN A 743 10.42 40.54 -32.75
CA ASN A 743 11.08 41.83 -32.60
C ASN A 743 12.52 41.73 -32.02
N LEU A 744 12.86 40.66 -31.28
CA LEU A 744 14.22 40.47 -30.77
C LEU A 744 15.24 40.31 -31.90
N ARG A 745 14.83 39.80 -33.07
CA ARG A 745 15.70 39.73 -34.28
C ARG A 745 16.10 41.09 -34.82
N SER A 746 15.31 42.13 -34.54
CA SER A 746 15.64 43.50 -34.92
C SER A 746 16.67 44.14 -34.00
N LEU A 747 16.94 43.55 -32.83
CA LEU A 747 17.94 44.03 -31.90
C LEU A 747 19.34 43.65 -32.39
N PRO A 748 20.34 44.54 -32.21
CA PRO A 748 21.70 44.20 -32.60
C PRO A 748 22.26 43.08 -31.73
N GLU A 749 23.12 42.25 -32.33
CA GLU A 749 23.86 41.22 -31.59
C GLU A 749 24.91 41.88 -30.69
N SER A 750 24.93 41.50 -29.42
CA SER A 750 25.89 42.00 -28.44
C SER A 750 27.29 41.46 -28.74
N THR A 751 28.28 42.36 -28.72
CA THR A 751 29.71 42.00 -28.83
C THR A 751 30.34 41.68 -27.48
N LEU A 752 29.58 41.76 -26.39
CA LEU A 752 30.09 41.51 -25.05
C LEU A 752 30.59 40.06 -24.91
N PRO A 753 31.75 39.83 -24.28
CA PRO A 753 32.26 38.49 -24.02
C PRO A 753 31.29 37.67 -23.17
N ALA A 754 31.39 36.33 -23.24
CA ALA A 754 30.57 35.45 -22.39
C ALA A 754 30.93 35.73 -20.94
N PRO A 755 29.96 35.93 -20.04
CA PRO A 755 30.28 35.80 -18.63
C PRO A 755 30.89 34.41 -18.42
N PRO A 756 31.95 34.29 -17.60
CA PRO A 756 32.52 33.00 -17.25
C PRO A 756 31.42 32.04 -16.78
N PRO A 757 31.47 30.74 -17.14
CA PRO A 757 30.52 29.76 -16.63
C PRO A 757 30.50 29.81 -15.09
N GLY A 758 29.36 30.17 -14.51
CA GLY A 758 29.18 30.23 -13.05
C GLY A 758 29.23 31.64 -12.42
N GLU A 759 29.62 32.69 -13.15
CA GLU A 759 29.44 34.06 -12.67
C GLU A 759 28.01 34.53 -12.98
N SER A 760 27.11 34.38 -12.01
CA SER A 760 25.83 35.09 -12.03
C SER A 760 26.13 36.58 -11.86
N VAL A 761 25.86 37.39 -12.88
CA VAL A 761 25.90 38.85 -12.76
C VAL A 761 24.93 39.22 -11.64
N GLY A 762 25.45 39.75 -10.54
CA GLY A 762 24.68 40.01 -9.32
C GLY A 762 23.38 40.75 -9.62
N THR A 763 22.25 40.09 -9.37
CA THR A 763 20.91 40.66 -9.61
C THR A 763 20.51 41.70 -8.56
N ALA A 764 21.30 41.82 -7.49
CA ALA A 764 21.14 42.77 -6.41
C ALA A 764 21.34 44.20 -6.93
N GLY A 765 20.24 44.93 -7.13
CA GLY A 765 20.22 46.32 -7.58
C GLY A 765 19.54 46.56 -8.92
N LEU A 766 19.14 45.50 -9.64
CA LEU A 766 18.28 45.65 -10.81
C LEU A 766 16.86 46.00 -10.33
N GLY A 767 16.35 47.16 -10.73
CA GLY A 767 14.98 47.59 -10.42
C GLY A 767 13.90 46.67 -11.02
N ASN A 768 12.63 47.01 -10.83
CA ASN A 768 11.49 46.22 -11.30
C ASN A 768 11.33 46.16 -12.83
N SER A 769 12.27 46.76 -13.59
CA SER A 769 12.26 46.77 -15.05
C SER A 769 13.65 46.59 -15.65
N PHE A 770 13.73 45.96 -16.81
CA PHE A 770 14.94 45.69 -17.56
C PHE A 770 14.73 46.06 -19.04
N GLN A 771 15.40 47.13 -19.48
CA GLN A 771 15.42 47.48 -20.90
C GLN A 771 16.36 46.53 -21.65
N VAL A 772 15.86 45.87 -22.69
CA VAL A 772 16.66 45.06 -23.61
C VAL A 772 17.12 45.95 -24.76
N THR A 773 18.44 46.03 -24.91
CA THR A 773 19.09 46.86 -25.95
C THR A 773 19.73 46.01 -27.05
N HIS A 774 20.19 44.82 -26.68
CA HIS A 774 20.87 43.87 -27.55
C HIS A 774 20.49 42.45 -27.14
N ILE A 775 20.76 41.51 -28.03
CA ILE A 775 20.62 40.08 -27.77
C ILE A 775 21.94 39.38 -28.02
N ARG A 776 22.09 38.19 -27.46
CA ARG A 776 23.25 37.36 -27.74
C ARG A 776 22.84 35.98 -28.19
N ILE A 777 23.49 35.48 -29.22
CA ILE A 777 23.20 34.18 -29.82
C ILE A 777 24.26 33.14 -29.44
N ARG A 778 23.86 31.87 -29.23
CA ARG A 778 24.81 30.76 -28.98
C ARG A 778 25.50 30.38 -30.29
N GLY A 779 26.83 30.45 -30.34
CA GLY A 779 27.64 30.19 -31.55
C GLY A 779 27.68 28.74 -32.09
N SER A 780 26.73 27.88 -31.71
CA SER A 780 26.73 26.47 -32.11
C SER A 780 25.75 26.22 -33.26
N ARG A 781 26.30 26.07 -34.48
CA ARG A 781 25.56 25.71 -35.72
C ARG A 781 24.97 24.27 -35.71
N ARG A 782 24.99 23.53 -34.60
CA ARG A 782 24.65 22.09 -34.59
C ARG A 782 23.18 21.77 -34.37
N THR A 783 22.37 22.69 -33.87
CA THR A 783 20.90 22.59 -33.82
C THR A 783 20.35 24.00 -33.95
N PRO A 784 19.57 24.34 -34.99
CA PRO A 784 19.29 25.74 -35.27
C PRO A 784 18.28 26.42 -34.30
N TRP A 785 17.72 25.71 -33.32
CA TRP A 785 16.48 26.17 -32.65
C TRP A 785 16.41 26.03 -31.12
N GLU A 786 17.45 25.54 -30.43
CA GLU A 786 17.53 25.71 -28.97
C GLU A 786 17.81 27.19 -28.67
N SER A 787 16.77 27.96 -28.36
CA SER A 787 16.82 29.38 -27.95
C SER A 787 17.96 30.13 -28.62
N TRP A 788 17.77 30.51 -29.89
CA TRP A 788 18.80 31.20 -30.66
C TRP A 788 19.34 32.41 -29.88
N VAL A 789 18.51 33.10 -29.08
CA VAL A 789 18.95 34.05 -28.05
C VAL A 789 19.31 33.31 -26.75
N SER A 790 20.57 33.39 -26.33
CA SER A 790 21.05 32.92 -25.03
C SER A 790 20.92 33.97 -23.92
N TYR A 791 21.06 35.26 -24.27
CA TYR A 791 20.99 36.35 -23.29
C TYR A 791 20.30 37.60 -23.83
N LEU A 792 19.51 38.25 -22.97
CA LEU A 792 19.00 39.62 -23.15
C LEU A 792 20.01 40.59 -22.53
N CYS A 793 20.44 41.62 -23.26
CA CYS A 793 21.55 42.47 -22.85
C CYS A 793 21.10 43.94 -22.68
N ASN A 794 21.62 44.59 -21.64
CA ASN A 794 21.50 46.03 -21.42
C ASN A 794 22.90 46.65 -21.37
N ASP A 795 23.32 47.29 -22.46
CA ASP A 795 24.67 47.86 -22.60
C ASP A 795 24.90 49.05 -21.66
N ALA A 796 23.87 49.85 -21.39
CA ALA A 796 23.99 50.99 -20.47
C ALA A 796 24.29 50.55 -19.04
N LEU A 797 23.85 49.35 -18.66
CA LEU A 797 24.11 48.75 -17.36
C LEU A 797 25.29 47.77 -17.38
N GLY A 798 25.75 47.34 -18.56
CA GLY A 798 26.76 46.29 -18.70
C GLY A 798 26.30 44.91 -18.21
N ILE A 799 25.00 44.62 -18.29
CA ILE A 799 24.38 43.41 -17.72
C ILE A 799 23.82 42.50 -18.82
N GLN A 800 24.01 41.18 -18.64
CA GLN A 800 23.40 40.14 -19.45
C GLN A 800 22.45 39.29 -18.59
N MET A 801 21.25 39.04 -19.09
CA MET A 801 20.25 38.19 -18.44
C MET A 801 20.07 36.91 -19.26
N PRO A 802 20.30 35.70 -18.69
CA PRO A 802 19.97 34.45 -19.37
C PRO A 802 18.50 34.43 -19.79
N ILE A 803 18.20 33.98 -21.01
CA ILE A 803 16.82 34.01 -21.52
C ILE A 803 15.86 33.23 -20.63
N GLN A 804 16.28 32.05 -20.13
CA GLN A 804 15.47 31.21 -19.24
C GLN A 804 15.09 31.95 -17.95
N ARG A 805 15.98 32.81 -17.45
CA ARG A 805 15.71 33.63 -16.27
C ARG A 805 14.72 34.75 -16.56
N ALA A 806 14.85 35.40 -17.72
CA ALA A 806 13.91 36.43 -18.14
C ALA A 806 12.50 35.86 -18.36
N GLU A 807 12.39 34.66 -18.94
CA GLU A 807 11.12 33.95 -19.10
C GLU A 807 10.45 33.70 -17.73
N LEU A 808 11.19 33.14 -16.77
CA LEU A 808 10.70 32.91 -15.40
C LEU A 808 10.32 34.21 -14.68
N ASP A 809 11.06 35.29 -14.88
CA ASP A 809 10.75 36.58 -14.26
C ASP A 809 9.47 37.21 -14.85
N ILE A 810 9.23 37.06 -16.17
CA ILE A 810 8.01 37.53 -16.83
C ILE A 810 6.82 36.66 -16.42
N GLU A 811 6.99 35.34 -16.43
CA GLU A 811 5.97 34.35 -16.05
C GLU A 811 5.44 34.59 -14.63
N HIS A 812 6.33 34.85 -13.67
CA HIS A 812 5.95 35.12 -12.28
C HIS A 812 5.66 36.60 -11.99
N GLY A 813 5.72 37.49 -12.99
CA GLY A 813 5.53 38.94 -12.79
C GLY A 813 6.59 39.59 -11.89
N HIS A 814 7.76 38.97 -11.73
CA HIS A 814 8.85 39.47 -10.90
C HIS A 814 9.52 40.71 -11.51
N ARG A 815 9.53 40.82 -12.85
CA ARG A 815 10.21 41.93 -13.54
C ARG A 815 9.63 42.22 -14.92
N ARG A 816 9.50 43.51 -15.24
CA ARG A 816 9.12 43.98 -16.59
C ARG A 816 10.34 43.98 -17.51
N TYR A 817 10.28 43.28 -18.63
CA TYR A 817 11.29 43.38 -19.69
C TYR A 817 10.69 44.17 -20.85
N TYR A 818 11.44 45.08 -21.47
CA TYR A 818 10.92 45.90 -22.57
C TYR A 818 12.02 46.33 -23.54
N ILE A 819 11.65 46.60 -24.78
CA ILE A 819 12.50 47.28 -25.77
C ILE A 819 12.01 48.71 -25.97
N ARG A 820 12.89 49.60 -26.42
CA ARG A 820 12.50 50.97 -26.78
C ARG A 820 12.56 51.11 -28.30
N THR A 821 11.41 51.32 -28.92
CA THR A 821 11.24 51.54 -30.36
C THR A 821 11.09 53.04 -30.66
N ALA A 822 10.97 53.40 -31.94
CA ALA A 822 10.65 54.77 -32.34
C ALA A 822 9.26 55.23 -31.84
N GLU A 823 8.38 54.29 -31.52
CA GLU A 823 6.99 54.51 -31.13
C GLU A 823 6.79 54.51 -29.60
N GLY A 824 7.79 54.07 -28.83
CA GLY A 824 7.75 54.09 -27.37
C GLY A 824 8.45 52.90 -26.73
N GLU A 825 8.07 52.60 -25.48
CA GLU A 825 8.49 51.37 -24.80
C GLU A 825 7.50 50.26 -25.10
N THR A 826 8.01 49.09 -25.50
CA THR A 826 7.19 47.93 -25.83
C THR A 826 7.64 46.75 -24.97
N ASP A 827 6.71 46.21 -24.19
CA ASP A 827 6.99 45.14 -23.24
C ASP A 827 7.22 43.81 -23.96
N LEU A 828 8.26 43.11 -23.53
CA LEU A 828 8.42 41.70 -23.86
C LEU A 828 7.35 40.89 -23.13
N ARG A 829 6.80 39.93 -23.85
CA ARG A 829 5.85 38.94 -23.35
C ARG A 829 6.37 37.55 -23.66
N LEU A 830 6.09 36.63 -22.76
CA LEU A 830 6.29 35.21 -22.98
C LEU A 830 5.08 34.66 -23.74
N VAL A 831 5.33 34.06 -24.90
CA VAL A 831 4.33 33.35 -25.69
C VAL A 831 4.68 31.87 -25.69
N GLU A 832 3.67 31.04 -25.45
CA GLU A 832 3.75 29.58 -25.47
C GLU A 832 2.85 29.04 -26.57
N TYR A 833 3.33 28.09 -27.36
CA TYR A 833 2.53 27.40 -28.37
C TYR A 833 2.95 25.94 -28.52
N MET A 834 2.08 25.13 -29.11
CA MET A 834 2.31 23.70 -29.32
C MET A 834 2.94 23.40 -30.68
N THR A 835 3.92 22.50 -30.73
CA THR A 835 4.63 22.10 -31.96
C THR A 835 5.05 20.62 -31.95
N THR A 836 5.61 20.08 -33.03
CA THR A 836 6.07 18.67 -33.15
C THR A 836 7.49 18.57 -33.73
N TYR A 837 8.21 17.49 -33.43
CA TYR A 837 9.54 17.21 -34.02
C TYR A 837 9.44 16.73 -35.47
N PRO A 838 10.31 17.14 -36.42
CA PRO A 838 11.47 18.05 -36.30
C PRO A 838 11.19 19.52 -36.66
N ASN A 839 9.95 19.86 -37.03
CA ASN A 839 9.58 21.16 -37.57
C ASN A 839 9.27 22.17 -36.44
N TYR A 840 10.26 22.49 -35.61
CA TYR A 840 10.09 23.32 -34.42
C TYR A 840 9.68 24.78 -34.68
N ASP A 841 9.62 25.24 -35.93
CA ASP A 841 9.68 26.67 -36.25
C ASP A 841 8.33 27.32 -36.58
N THR A 842 7.26 26.55 -36.62
CA THR A 842 5.91 27.03 -36.94
C THR A 842 4.85 26.26 -36.13
N GLU A 843 3.71 26.89 -35.86
CA GLU A 843 2.48 26.15 -35.48
C GLU A 843 2.01 25.21 -36.61
N ASP A 844 2.58 25.32 -37.82
CA ASP A 844 2.13 24.63 -39.03
C ASP A 844 2.16 23.10 -38.96
N ASN A 845 2.85 22.45 -38.02
CA ASN A 845 2.74 20.99 -37.95
C ASN A 845 1.41 20.50 -37.37
N LEU A 846 0.73 21.36 -36.61
CA LEU A 846 -0.66 21.14 -36.25
C LEU A 846 -1.60 21.74 -37.30
N SER A 847 -1.11 22.46 -38.32
CA SER A 847 -1.93 22.97 -39.44
C SER A 847 -2.31 21.88 -40.44
N SER A 848 -1.56 20.77 -40.49
CA SER A 848 -1.94 19.62 -41.31
C SER A 848 -3.09 18.81 -40.70
N LEU A 849 -3.43 19.07 -39.43
CA LEU A 849 -4.59 18.47 -38.81
C LEU A 849 -5.86 19.14 -39.36
N PRO A 850 -6.93 18.38 -39.61
CA PRO A 850 -8.21 18.93 -40.01
C PRO A 850 -8.69 20.01 -39.03
N ASP A 851 -9.16 21.14 -39.57
CA ASP A 851 -9.87 22.16 -38.80
C ASP A 851 -11.34 21.77 -38.67
N ILE A 852 -11.91 21.92 -37.48
CA ILE A 852 -13.33 21.67 -37.23
C ILE A 852 -14.06 23.01 -37.27
N GLU A 853 -14.64 23.30 -38.44
CA GLU A 853 -15.63 24.37 -38.58
C GLU A 853 -16.97 23.94 -37.93
N GLU A 854 -17.68 24.91 -37.34
CA GLU A 854 -18.87 24.71 -36.50
C GLU A 854 -20.06 24.02 -37.20
#